data_AF-A0A5B9W5V8-F1
#
_entry.id   AF-A0A5B9W5V8-F1
#
_cell.length_a   1.000
_cell.length_b   1.000
_cell.length_c   1.000
_cell.angle_alpha   90.00
_cell.angle_beta   90.00
_cell.angle_gamma   90.00
#
_symmetry.space_group_name_H-M   'P 1'
#
loop_
_entity.id
_entity.type
_entity.pdbx_description
1 polymer ?
#
loop_
_entity_poly.entity_id
_entity_poly.type
_entity_poly.pdbx_seq_one_letter_code
_entity_poly.pdbx_strand_id
1 'polypeptide(L)'
;MGLSPSSGPGASRRKVRPMLEGLEARWVLSAASAGAVAGAAAGGTFSEGFRSFRYTTPQGTHVQIQMVGVGSLEGTTVDASGALHLLYSKTNSYSKITSSVHGGTGKASLASIYHRDQYLHGATNSLSGVGASVIKMINLNSFNLVAGGHINATGGINTLSLNSVGPATQIQLRALPSDVTAGSTSGTTTSTSEGTSTNVISDVFLVQSLAGVTGEFVSAGNILLQSDPTSPSPPPAPPGVILKINRINGNVSSVPDLLTDARIFGYDAASGQIYRFSLDLAQNSGAVDPTFAPIQVQPAGSTGQVALSVGRDGNELVLMAATGSRVAVYNATTGAPVGSFAIPAGIDMLGSTDTVTVMGSVQANQLQMIDVAASLAAGSAVPAAGSSAATYSPQAGVGFVGGLTGHPGSNQVYSTIAATFNSLTPTVTQLGELTVNTSAAVPNPTGGLTLKQVFSTASQNPIQVGGQYVPVSPSNNPSLTGVPLGSIDAYLAFNNIGLSSGQYTNTIGVLGPQSLKTYATIKLNAPGPITDLSESFRPDLNGSAASGTGPALIDVQGDIQSLRGLSANGLVLNDTGYLNLIRTGTLTNSTIVAQPIGHVKTSPANRKNVTLISTSNRDYGTRGGVTLVKNLRQIGPLSFTNDPTS
;
A
#
# COMPACT_ATOMS: atom_id res chain seq x y z
N MET A 1 -12.08 -50.08 61.53
CA MET A 1 -11.03 -50.74 62.32
C MET A 1 -9.71 -50.52 61.58
N GLY A 2 -8.64 -49.90 62.07
CA GLY A 2 -8.30 -49.22 63.32
C GLY A 2 -6.93 -48.49 63.13
N LEU A 3 -6.78 -47.37 63.83
CA LEU A 3 -5.59 -46.71 64.41
C LEU A 3 -4.14 -47.02 63.91
N SER A 4 -3.38 -45.94 63.64
CA SER A 4 -1.88 -45.76 63.71
C SER A 4 -1.27 -46.19 65.08
N PRO A 5 0.08 -46.20 65.39
CA PRO A 5 1.23 -45.43 64.83
C PRO A 5 2.69 -46.03 64.94
N SER A 6 3.67 -45.20 64.52
CA SER A 6 5.04 -44.96 65.06
C SER A 6 6.21 -45.95 64.92
N SER A 7 7.33 -45.49 64.34
CA SER A 7 8.61 -45.20 65.06
C SER A 7 9.77 -44.84 64.09
N GLY A 8 10.41 -43.68 64.30
CA GLY A 8 11.81 -43.42 63.86
C GLY A 8 12.82 -44.01 64.87
N PRO A 9 14.14 -43.66 64.89
CA PRO A 9 14.83 -42.49 64.30
C PRO A 9 16.23 -42.79 63.68
N GLY A 10 16.99 -41.77 63.22
CA GLY A 10 18.47 -41.83 63.25
C GLY A 10 19.28 -41.32 62.04
N ALA A 11 19.34 -39.99 61.88
CA ALA A 11 20.37 -39.13 61.26
C ALA A 11 21.58 -39.69 60.44
N SER A 12 21.84 -39.11 59.26
CA SER A 12 23.09 -38.36 59.03
C SER A 12 22.96 -37.35 57.87
N ARG A 13 23.46 -36.14 58.13
CA ARG A 13 23.41 -34.94 57.29
C ARG A 13 24.56 -34.94 56.27
N ARG A 14 24.26 -34.67 54.99
CA ARG A 14 25.18 -33.95 54.11
C ARG A 14 24.47 -32.71 53.55
N LYS A 15 24.91 -31.54 54.02
CA LYS A 15 24.51 -30.22 53.53
C LYS A 15 25.05 -30.04 52.10
N VAL A 16 24.15 -29.90 51.13
CA VAL A 16 24.47 -29.21 49.87
C VAL A 16 23.80 -27.85 49.96
N ARG A 17 24.62 -26.80 49.93
CA ARG A 17 24.18 -25.40 49.90
C ARG A 17 23.64 -25.10 48.49
N PRO A 18 22.46 -24.48 48.35
CA PRO A 18 22.11 -23.79 47.11
C PRO A 18 23.02 -22.57 46.99
N MET A 19 23.81 -22.49 45.92
CA MET A 19 24.53 -21.27 45.60
C MET A 19 23.51 -20.21 45.15
N LEU A 20 23.64 -19.07 45.79
CA LEU A 20 22.89 -17.84 45.59
C LEU A 20 23.75 -16.97 44.67
N GLU A 21 23.48 -16.94 43.37
CA GLU A 21 24.10 -15.97 42.46
C GLU A 21 23.24 -15.82 41.19
N GLY A 22 22.86 -14.57 40.87
CA GLY A 22 22.04 -14.22 39.71
C GLY A 22 20.66 -13.60 40.02
N LEU A 23 20.58 -12.71 41.02
CA LEU A 23 19.38 -11.91 41.37
C LEU A 23 19.31 -10.59 40.55
N GLU A 24 19.71 -10.63 39.27
CA GLU A 24 19.98 -9.44 38.43
C GLU A 24 18.92 -9.16 37.34
N ALA A 25 17.70 -9.73 37.43
CA ALA A 25 16.67 -9.50 36.39
C ALA A 25 15.25 -9.27 36.92
N ARG A 26 15.09 -8.92 38.20
CA ARG A 26 13.82 -8.33 38.68
C ARG A 26 13.90 -6.82 38.55
N TRP A 27 13.41 -6.30 37.44
CA TRP A 27 13.06 -4.88 37.35
C TRP A 27 11.92 -4.63 38.34
N VAL A 28 12.29 -4.11 39.51
CA VAL A 28 11.35 -3.52 40.47
C VAL A 28 10.76 -2.30 39.78
N LEU A 29 9.44 -2.32 39.56
CA LEU A 29 8.64 -1.15 39.21
C LEU A 29 8.76 -0.12 40.34
N SER A 30 9.82 0.68 40.33
CA SER A 30 9.81 1.96 41.01
C SER A 30 8.91 2.89 40.20
N ALA A 31 7.80 3.31 40.81
CA ALA A 31 6.93 4.34 40.26
C ALA A 31 7.78 5.57 39.91
N ALA A 32 8.07 5.72 38.62
CA ALA A 32 8.62 6.96 38.09
C ALA A 32 7.54 8.02 38.28
N SER A 33 7.88 9.03 39.09
CA SER A 33 7.15 10.27 39.26
C SER A 33 6.52 10.74 37.94
N ALA A 34 5.24 11.10 38.01
CA ALA A 34 4.51 11.79 36.96
C ALA A 34 5.24 13.08 36.56
N GLY A 35 6.19 12.97 35.62
CA GLY A 35 6.76 14.08 34.88
C GLY A 35 5.86 14.34 33.68
N ALA A 36 4.76 15.04 33.91
CA ALA A 36 3.97 15.61 32.84
C ALA A 36 4.84 16.65 32.12
N VAL A 37 5.34 16.30 30.94
CA VAL A 37 5.47 17.28 29.86
C VAL A 37 4.34 16.96 28.90
N ALA A 38 3.15 17.48 29.22
CA ALA A 38 2.12 17.63 28.21
C ALA A 38 2.73 18.52 27.13
N GLY A 39 3.23 17.90 26.04
CA GLY A 39 3.54 18.65 24.84
C GLY A 39 2.28 19.40 24.47
N ALA A 40 2.28 20.72 24.63
CA ALA A 40 1.15 21.55 24.24
C ALA A 40 0.90 21.25 22.77
N ALA A 41 -0.25 20.66 22.47
CA ALA A 41 -0.65 20.46 21.10
C ALA A 41 -0.79 21.84 20.46
N ALA A 42 -0.12 22.06 19.34
CA ALA A 42 -0.32 23.28 18.57
C ALA A 42 -1.82 23.41 18.25
N GLY A 43 -2.44 24.49 18.74
CA GLY A 43 -3.85 24.82 18.48
C GLY A 43 -4.90 24.06 19.29
N GLY A 44 -4.55 23.30 20.34
CA GLY A 44 -5.56 22.63 21.19
C GLY A 44 -5.05 22.08 22.52
N THR A 45 -5.91 21.33 23.22
CA THR A 45 -5.64 20.80 24.57
C THR A 45 -5.99 19.32 24.68
N PHE A 46 -5.08 18.54 25.26
CA PHE A 46 -5.32 17.14 25.59
C PHE A 46 -5.84 16.97 27.01
N SER A 47 -6.65 15.92 27.21
CA SER A 47 -7.12 15.47 28.51
C SER A 47 -7.31 13.95 28.51
N GLU A 48 -7.61 13.38 29.68
CA GLU A 48 -7.89 11.92 29.85
C GLU A 48 -6.73 11.03 29.36
N GLY A 49 -5.47 11.46 29.55
CA GLY A 49 -4.29 10.72 29.09
C GLY A 49 -4.22 10.61 27.57
N PHE A 50 -4.38 11.75 26.87
CA PHE A 50 -4.43 11.84 25.40
C PHE A 50 -5.65 11.17 24.75
N ARG A 51 -6.70 10.86 25.51
CA ARG A 51 -7.92 10.24 24.97
C ARG A 51 -8.99 11.25 24.58
N SER A 52 -8.85 12.51 24.99
CA SER A 52 -9.68 13.58 24.46
C SER A 52 -8.84 14.77 24.05
N PHE A 53 -9.19 15.37 22.90
CA PHE A 53 -8.56 16.55 22.35
C PHE A 53 -9.62 17.63 22.10
N ARG A 54 -9.37 18.85 22.56
CA ARG A 54 -10.31 19.98 22.46
C ARG A 54 -9.65 21.20 21.85
N TYR A 55 -10.38 21.89 20.99
CA TYR A 55 -9.95 23.17 20.44
C TYR A 55 -11.16 24.02 20.01
N THR A 56 -10.89 25.29 19.71
CA THR A 56 -11.86 26.21 19.13
C THR A 56 -11.32 26.66 17.77
N THR A 57 -12.12 26.56 16.71
CA THR A 57 -11.74 27.03 15.38
C THR A 57 -11.70 28.56 15.33
N PRO A 58 -11.03 29.19 14.35
CA PRO A 58 -11.05 30.64 14.16
C PRO A 58 -12.46 31.23 14.01
N GLN A 59 -13.44 30.42 13.58
CA GLN A 59 -14.85 30.81 13.43
C GLN A 59 -15.68 30.61 14.71
N GLY A 60 -15.04 30.31 15.85
CA GLY A 60 -15.71 30.12 17.13
C GLY A 60 -16.45 28.79 17.28
N THR A 61 -16.20 27.81 16.39
CA THR A 61 -16.75 26.46 16.55
C THR A 61 -15.92 25.73 17.62
N HIS A 62 -16.58 25.20 18.64
CA HIS A 62 -15.96 24.37 19.66
C HIS A 62 -15.97 22.91 19.24
N VAL A 63 -14.81 22.27 19.35
CA VAL A 63 -14.60 20.90 18.90
C VAL A 63 -14.03 20.07 20.04
N GLN A 64 -14.62 18.90 20.26
CA GLN A 64 -14.06 17.84 21.09
C GLN A 64 -13.97 16.56 20.28
N ILE A 65 -12.77 15.98 20.23
CA ILE A 65 -12.52 14.62 19.75
C ILE A 65 -12.32 13.72 20.97
N GLN A 66 -12.87 12.50 20.90
CA GLN A 66 -12.75 11.52 21.96
C GLN A 66 -12.45 10.12 21.42
N MET A 67 -11.51 9.44 22.07
CA MET A 67 -11.16 8.04 21.89
C MET A 67 -11.93 7.16 22.88
N VAL A 68 -12.85 6.35 22.36
CA VAL A 68 -13.63 5.37 23.12
C VAL A 68 -12.99 3.99 22.97
N GLY A 69 -12.73 3.32 24.10
CA GLY A 69 -11.98 2.06 24.14
C GLY A 69 -10.46 2.29 24.30
N VAL A 70 -9.68 1.28 23.96
CA VAL A 70 -8.21 1.32 24.01
C VAL A 70 -7.69 2.22 22.89
N GLY A 71 -6.76 3.14 23.17
CA GLY A 71 -6.24 4.05 22.15
C GLY A 71 -5.73 5.36 22.72
N SER A 72 -5.02 6.09 21.87
CA SER A 72 -4.48 7.43 22.14
C SER A 72 -4.69 8.34 20.94
N LEU A 73 -4.89 9.64 21.19
CA LEU A 73 -4.91 10.73 20.21
C LEU A 73 -3.62 11.56 20.25
N GLU A 74 -2.60 11.10 20.97
CA GLU A 74 -1.34 11.81 21.15
C GLU A 74 -0.72 12.23 19.81
N GLY A 75 -0.28 13.49 19.74
CA GLY A 75 0.28 14.09 18.52
C GLY A 75 -0.75 14.73 17.59
N THR A 76 -2.04 14.60 17.88
CA THR A 76 -3.09 15.40 17.20
C THR A 76 -2.84 16.90 17.40
N THR A 77 -2.95 17.68 16.32
CA THR A 77 -2.73 19.14 16.29
C THR A 77 -3.78 19.84 15.43
N VAL A 78 -3.79 21.18 15.49
CA VAL A 78 -4.62 22.05 14.67
C VAL A 78 -3.73 23.10 14.03
N ASP A 79 -3.87 23.28 12.72
CA ASP A 79 -3.09 24.29 12.00
C ASP A 79 -3.65 25.71 12.22
N ALA A 80 -2.95 26.72 11.67
CA ALA A 80 -3.38 28.11 11.77
C ALA A 80 -4.73 28.40 11.08
N SER A 81 -5.16 27.57 10.14
CA SER A 81 -6.47 27.68 9.47
C SER A 81 -7.62 27.11 10.31
N GLY A 82 -7.31 26.39 11.39
CA GLY A 82 -8.27 25.67 12.22
C GLY A 82 -8.59 24.26 11.73
N ALA A 83 -7.79 23.73 10.79
CA ALA A 83 -7.95 22.36 10.30
C ALA A 83 -7.25 21.35 11.22
N LEU A 84 -7.96 20.26 11.51
CA LEU A 84 -7.49 19.20 12.39
C LEU A 84 -6.52 18.25 11.67
N HIS A 85 -5.37 18.01 12.27
CA HIS A 85 -4.47 16.90 11.94
C HIS A 85 -4.61 15.84 13.03
N LEU A 86 -5.40 14.81 12.77
CA LEU A 86 -5.72 13.78 13.75
C LEU A 86 -4.73 12.63 13.66
N LEU A 87 -4.02 12.38 14.76
CA LEU A 87 -3.18 11.20 14.92
C LEU A 87 -3.82 10.25 15.92
N TYR A 88 -3.85 8.96 15.60
CA TYR A 88 -4.30 7.91 16.51
C TYR A 88 -3.29 6.79 16.62
N SER A 89 -3.28 6.08 17.74
CA SER A 89 -2.43 4.90 17.94
C SER A 89 -2.98 4.01 19.04
N LYS A 90 -2.40 2.82 19.19
CA LYS A 90 -2.69 1.88 20.28
C LYS A 90 -4.16 1.48 20.30
N THR A 91 -4.78 1.34 19.13
CA THR A 91 -6.20 0.99 19.00
C THR A 91 -6.40 -0.51 18.79
N ASN A 92 -7.65 -0.95 18.82
CA ASN A 92 -8.06 -2.30 18.46
C ASN A 92 -9.41 -2.31 17.72
N SER A 93 -9.90 -3.51 17.42
CA SER A 93 -11.16 -3.75 16.69
C SER A 93 -12.43 -3.26 17.38
N TYR A 94 -12.36 -2.76 18.63
CA TYR A 94 -13.47 -2.08 19.31
C TYR A 94 -13.28 -0.57 19.49
N SER A 95 -12.07 -0.06 19.30
CA SER A 95 -11.75 1.36 19.48
C SER A 95 -12.53 2.24 18.51
N LYS A 96 -12.98 3.39 18.99
CA LYS A 96 -13.73 4.36 18.19
C LYS A 96 -13.22 5.77 18.44
N ILE A 97 -13.16 6.56 17.39
CA ILE A 97 -12.99 8.00 17.47
C ILE A 97 -14.33 8.66 17.17
N THR A 98 -14.77 9.52 18.07
CA THR A 98 -16.02 10.28 17.95
C THR A 98 -15.76 11.75 18.16
N SER A 99 -16.57 12.59 17.51
CA SER A 99 -16.51 14.04 17.72
C SER A 99 -17.82 14.63 18.25
N SER A 100 -17.68 15.68 19.06
CA SER A 100 -18.73 16.66 19.35
C SER A 100 -18.31 18.01 18.78
N VAL A 101 -19.19 18.65 18.02
CA VAL A 101 -18.95 19.95 17.37
C VAL A 101 -20.16 20.82 17.64
N HIS A 102 -19.96 21.98 18.26
CA HIS A 102 -21.04 22.92 18.58
C HIS A 102 -20.56 24.37 18.62
N GLY A 103 -21.49 25.32 18.56
CA GLY A 103 -21.16 26.73 18.39
C GLY A 103 -20.63 27.04 16.98
N GLY A 104 -20.39 28.31 16.69
CA GLY A 104 -19.89 28.78 15.39
C GLY A 104 -20.75 28.28 14.22
N THR A 105 -20.09 27.65 13.24
CA THR A 105 -20.75 27.11 12.02
C THR A 105 -21.32 25.71 12.19
N GLY A 106 -21.12 25.08 13.36
CA GLY A 106 -21.48 23.67 13.60
C GLY A 106 -20.69 22.68 12.73
N LYS A 107 -19.60 23.13 12.10
CA LYS A 107 -18.71 22.34 11.24
C LYS A 107 -17.25 22.65 11.56
N ALA A 108 -16.38 21.68 11.29
CA ALA A 108 -14.94 21.80 11.49
C ALA A 108 -14.17 21.30 10.25
N SER A 109 -12.98 21.85 10.05
CA SER A 109 -12.08 21.44 8.97
C SER A 109 -11.21 20.27 9.43
N LEU A 110 -11.04 19.28 8.55
CA LEU A 110 -10.14 18.14 8.74
C LEU A 110 -9.08 18.20 7.64
N ALA A 111 -7.81 18.27 8.02
CA ALA A 111 -6.68 18.20 7.10
C ALA A 111 -6.22 16.75 6.92
N SER A 112 -6.06 16.01 8.02
CA SER A 112 -5.56 14.64 7.93
C SER A 112 -5.98 13.69 9.05
N ILE A 113 -5.93 12.40 8.76
CA ILE A 113 -6.03 11.29 9.72
C ILE A 113 -4.91 10.29 9.43
N TYR A 114 -4.03 10.05 10.40
CA TYR A 114 -2.96 9.05 10.29
C TYR A 114 -2.82 8.21 11.55
N HIS A 115 -2.28 6.99 11.38
CA HIS A 115 -1.69 6.28 12.51
C HIS A 115 -0.39 7.00 12.93
N ARG A 116 -0.25 7.30 14.22
CA ARG A 116 0.86 8.10 14.75
C ARG A 116 2.23 7.53 14.39
N ASP A 117 2.43 6.23 14.55
CA ASP A 117 3.75 5.64 14.33
C ASP A 117 4.13 5.66 12.85
N GLN A 118 3.16 5.53 11.94
CA GLN A 118 3.44 5.69 10.51
C GLN A 118 3.81 7.14 10.18
N TYR A 119 3.09 8.11 10.79
CA TYR A 119 3.40 9.52 10.64
C TYR A 119 4.82 9.88 11.12
N LEU A 120 5.20 9.40 12.31
CA LEU A 120 6.52 9.67 12.90
C LEU A 120 7.69 9.04 12.13
N HIS A 121 7.46 7.95 11.40
CA HIS A 121 8.48 7.26 10.60
C HIS A 121 8.42 7.61 9.11
N GLY A 122 7.78 8.74 8.74
CA GLY A 122 7.71 9.20 7.34
C GLY A 122 6.91 8.29 6.41
N ALA A 123 6.12 7.37 6.95
CA ALA A 123 5.35 6.37 6.21
C ALA A 123 3.89 6.80 5.97
N THR A 124 3.61 8.11 5.92
CA THR A 124 2.24 8.65 5.70
C THR A 124 1.64 8.21 4.36
N ASN A 125 2.50 7.99 3.36
CA ASN A 125 2.12 7.53 2.03
C ASN A 125 2.06 5.99 1.93
N SER A 126 2.34 5.25 3.03
CA SER A 126 2.31 3.79 3.01
C SER A 126 0.90 3.27 2.74
N LEU A 127 0.75 2.53 1.64
CA LEU A 127 -0.51 1.86 1.29
C LEU A 127 -0.61 0.46 1.91
N SER A 128 0.47 -0.04 2.54
CA SER A 128 0.51 -1.38 3.16
C SER A 128 -0.26 -1.46 4.49
N GLY A 129 -0.23 -0.39 5.28
CA GLY A 129 -0.79 -0.38 6.64
C GLY A 129 0.02 -1.15 7.68
N VAL A 130 1.13 -1.80 7.30
CA VAL A 130 1.94 -2.61 8.22
C VAL A 130 2.46 -1.74 9.36
N GLY A 131 2.41 -2.26 10.58
CA GLY A 131 2.74 -1.57 11.82
C GLY A 131 1.61 -0.72 12.41
N ALA A 132 0.55 -0.38 11.65
CA ALA A 132 -0.55 0.42 12.18
C ALA A 132 -1.53 -0.42 13.04
N SER A 133 -2.05 0.17 14.12
CA SER A 133 -3.14 -0.43 14.89
C SER A 133 -4.48 -0.32 14.17
N VAL A 134 -5.29 -1.39 14.21
CA VAL A 134 -6.65 -1.41 13.64
C VAL A 134 -7.60 -0.53 14.45
N ILE A 135 -8.68 -0.05 13.85
CA ILE A 135 -9.70 0.75 14.52
C ILE A 135 -11.11 0.40 14.04
N LYS A 136 -12.09 0.30 14.93
CA LYS A 136 -13.47 0.00 14.51
C LYS A 136 -14.07 1.12 13.69
N MET A 137 -13.99 2.34 14.22
CA MET A 137 -14.80 3.45 13.73
C MET A 137 -14.11 4.79 13.91
N ILE A 138 -14.19 5.61 12.86
CA ILE A 138 -13.90 7.04 12.90
C ILE A 138 -15.18 7.76 12.49
N ASN A 139 -15.83 8.42 13.45
CA ASN A 139 -17.07 9.14 13.24
C ASN A 139 -16.87 10.65 13.47
N LEU A 140 -16.67 11.36 12.36
CA LEU A 140 -16.45 12.80 12.28
C LEU A 140 -17.51 13.43 11.35
N ASN A 141 -18.78 13.09 11.57
CA ASN A 141 -19.93 13.51 10.74
C ASN A 141 -20.14 15.03 10.59
N SER A 142 -19.45 15.86 11.38
CA SER A 142 -19.45 17.33 11.28
C SER A 142 -18.16 17.90 10.67
N PHE A 143 -17.25 17.05 10.19
CA PHE A 143 -15.99 17.47 9.61
C PHE A 143 -16.00 17.44 8.08
N ASN A 144 -15.40 18.46 7.50
CA ASN A 144 -15.12 18.55 6.08
C ASN A 144 -13.65 18.22 5.87
N LEU A 145 -13.34 17.12 5.16
CA LEU A 145 -12.00 16.89 4.65
C LEU A 145 -11.71 17.96 3.60
N VAL A 146 -10.75 18.84 3.91
CA VAL A 146 -10.42 20.02 3.08
C VAL A 146 -9.73 19.59 1.78
N ALA A 147 -9.59 20.52 0.83
CA ALA A 147 -8.86 20.25 -0.40
C ALA A 147 -7.42 19.81 -0.10
N GLY A 148 -6.91 18.78 -0.77
CA GLY A 148 -5.59 18.20 -0.44
C GLY A 148 -5.58 17.35 0.84
N GLY A 149 -6.73 17.10 1.47
CA GLY A 149 -6.80 16.36 2.73
C GLY A 149 -6.56 14.85 2.56
N HIS A 150 -5.95 14.23 3.57
CA HIS A 150 -5.56 12.81 3.53
C HIS A 150 -6.11 12.00 4.70
N ILE A 151 -6.62 10.80 4.44
CA ILE A 151 -6.99 9.83 5.47
C ILE A 151 -6.32 8.52 5.14
N ASN A 152 -5.49 8.01 6.06
CA ASN A 152 -4.88 6.70 5.95
C ASN A 152 -5.29 5.85 7.17
N ALA A 153 -6.12 4.84 6.92
CA ALA A 153 -6.50 3.81 7.88
C ALA A 153 -6.31 2.41 7.28
N THR A 154 -5.20 2.22 6.56
CA THR A 154 -4.81 0.95 5.92
C THR A 154 -4.41 -0.14 6.92
N GLY A 155 -4.26 0.18 8.21
CA GLY A 155 -4.14 -0.81 9.27
C GLY A 155 -5.40 -1.67 9.43
N GLY A 156 -6.58 -1.13 9.12
CA GLY A 156 -7.87 -1.82 9.20
C GLY A 156 -8.95 -0.96 9.85
N ILE A 157 -10.07 -0.74 9.15
CA ILE A 157 -11.21 0.06 9.60
C ILE A 157 -12.54 -0.56 9.19
N ASN A 158 -13.57 -0.42 10.03
CA ASN A 158 -14.93 -0.85 9.68
C ASN A 158 -15.85 0.32 9.29
N THR A 159 -15.78 1.47 9.95
CA THR A 159 -16.65 2.62 9.62
C THR A 159 -15.88 3.92 9.55
N LEU A 160 -16.04 4.66 8.46
CA LEU A 160 -15.61 6.06 8.32
C LEU A 160 -16.83 6.94 8.04
N SER A 161 -17.02 7.99 8.85
CA SER A 161 -18.07 8.97 8.62
C SER A 161 -17.53 10.40 8.62
N LEU A 162 -17.90 11.16 7.59
CA LEU A 162 -17.53 12.56 7.38
C LEU A 162 -18.75 13.38 6.93
N ASN A 163 -18.71 14.69 7.14
CA ASN A 163 -19.70 15.58 6.54
C ASN A 163 -19.45 15.72 5.04
N SER A 164 -18.23 16.09 4.65
CA SER A 164 -17.89 16.23 3.24
C SER A 164 -16.42 15.94 2.95
N VAL A 165 -16.12 15.75 1.69
CA VAL A 165 -14.78 15.55 1.14
C VAL A 165 -14.58 16.49 -0.03
N GLY A 166 -13.49 17.26 -0.02
CA GLY A 166 -13.12 18.24 -1.05
C GLY A 166 -12.32 17.66 -2.23
N PRO A 167 -11.89 18.52 -3.17
CA PRO A 167 -11.06 18.12 -4.31
C PRO A 167 -9.62 17.76 -3.90
N ALA A 168 -8.92 17.00 -4.75
CA ALA A 168 -7.58 16.49 -4.48
C ALA A 168 -7.43 15.81 -3.11
N THR A 169 -8.48 15.12 -2.65
CA THR A 169 -8.44 14.40 -1.36
C THR A 169 -8.16 12.93 -1.59
N GLN A 170 -7.45 12.31 -0.65
CA GLN A 170 -7.12 10.89 -0.72
C GLN A 170 -7.51 10.16 0.56
N ILE A 171 -8.34 9.13 0.42
CA ILE A 171 -8.80 8.29 1.51
C ILE A 171 -8.37 6.85 1.19
N GLN A 172 -7.45 6.31 1.99
CA GLN A 172 -6.94 4.94 1.86
C GLN A 172 -7.39 4.11 3.06
N LEU A 173 -8.09 3.02 2.80
CA LEU A 173 -8.67 2.19 3.85
C LEU A 173 -8.36 0.72 3.59
N ARG A 174 -8.27 -0.05 4.67
CA ARG A 174 -8.34 -1.51 4.62
C ARG A 174 -9.57 -1.97 5.38
N ALA A 175 -10.34 -2.90 4.83
CA ALA A 175 -11.43 -3.51 5.56
C ALA A 175 -10.90 -4.20 6.82
N LEU A 176 -11.49 -3.89 7.97
CA LEU A 176 -11.20 -4.61 9.21
C LEU A 176 -11.64 -6.08 9.05
N PRO A 177 -10.74 -7.07 9.21
CA PRO A 177 -11.14 -8.46 9.02
C PRO A 177 -12.17 -8.91 10.06
N SER A 178 -13.17 -9.68 9.64
CA SER A 178 -14.29 -10.12 10.51
C SER A 178 -13.85 -10.97 11.69
N ASP A 179 -12.75 -11.70 11.53
CA ASP A 179 -12.26 -12.67 12.51
C ASP A 179 -11.44 -11.98 13.63
N VAL A 180 -11.08 -10.71 13.41
CA VAL A 180 -10.43 -9.89 14.43
C VAL A 180 -11.49 -9.44 15.44
N THR A 181 -11.67 -10.27 16.47
CA THR A 181 -12.42 -9.95 17.68
C THR A 181 -11.45 -9.56 18.78
N ALA A 182 -11.81 -8.60 19.65
CA ALA A 182 -10.95 -8.29 20.79
C ALA A 182 -11.33 -9.16 22.00
N GLY A 183 -10.32 -9.55 22.77
CA GLY A 183 -10.48 -10.41 23.95
C GLY A 183 -9.38 -11.45 24.10
N SER A 184 -8.58 -11.71 23.06
CA SER A 184 -7.46 -12.64 23.14
C SER A 184 -6.29 -12.02 23.89
N THR A 185 -5.89 -12.60 25.02
CA THR A 185 -4.65 -12.29 25.73
C THR A 185 -3.47 -12.71 24.86
N SER A 186 -2.93 -11.79 24.08
CA SER A 186 -1.82 -11.96 23.14
C SER A 186 -1.97 -13.10 22.11
N GLY A 187 -1.85 -12.79 20.83
CA GLY A 187 -1.94 -13.80 19.78
C GLY A 187 -1.98 -13.21 18.38
N THR A 188 -1.76 -14.06 17.38
CA THR A 188 -1.83 -13.69 15.97
C THR A 188 -3.13 -14.20 15.38
N THR A 189 -3.93 -13.29 14.81
CA THR A 189 -5.10 -13.60 14.00
C THR A 189 -4.70 -13.47 12.53
N THR A 190 -4.75 -14.56 11.79
CA THR A 190 -4.61 -14.55 10.33
C THR A 190 -6.00 -14.67 9.71
N SER A 191 -6.40 -13.67 8.93
CA SER A 191 -7.66 -13.69 8.17
C SER A 191 -7.34 -13.74 6.69
N THR A 192 -7.85 -14.74 5.99
CA THR A 192 -7.69 -14.89 4.54
C THR A 192 -9.02 -14.60 3.85
N SER A 193 -9.04 -13.60 2.98
CA SER A 193 -10.19 -13.23 2.15
C SER A 193 -9.73 -13.00 0.72
N GLU A 194 -10.44 -13.58 -0.26
CA GLU A 194 -10.19 -13.33 -1.69
C GLU A 194 -8.72 -13.53 -2.09
N GLY A 195 -8.07 -14.57 -1.52
CA GLY A 195 -6.67 -14.93 -1.80
C GLY A 195 -5.61 -14.07 -1.08
N THR A 196 -6.01 -13.00 -0.40
CA THR A 196 -5.12 -12.17 0.43
C THR A 196 -5.26 -12.55 1.91
N SER A 197 -4.13 -12.68 2.61
CA SER A 197 -4.05 -12.94 4.04
C SER A 197 -3.57 -11.71 4.78
N THR A 198 -4.29 -11.34 5.84
CA THR A 198 -3.94 -10.25 6.75
C THR A 198 -3.60 -10.83 8.11
N ASN A 199 -2.44 -10.45 8.65
CA ASN A 199 -1.96 -10.92 9.95
C ASN A 199 -2.07 -9.78 10.95
N VAL A 200 -2.95 -9.93 11.94
CA VAL A 200 -3.13 -8.97 13.04
C VAL A 200 -2.61 -9.57 14.33
N ILE A 201 -1.68 -8.88 14.99
CA ILE A 201 -1.15 -9.28 16.29
C ILE A 201 -1.88 -8.51 17.38
N SER A 202 -2.45 -9.24 18.33
CA SER A 202 -2.92 -8.71 19.61
C SER A 202 -1.78 -8.81 20.63
N ASP A 203 -1.50 -7.74 21.36
CA ASP A 203 -0.48 -7.74 22.41
C ASP A 203 -1.08 -7.82 23.82
N VAL A 204 -0.22 -7.78 24.83
CA VAL A 204 -0.61 -7.79 26.25
C VAL A 204 -1.33 -6.52 26.70
N PHE A 205 -1.23 -5.43 25.93
CA PHE A 205 -1.93 -4.17 26.15
C PHE A 205 -3.28 -4.10 25.42
N LEU A 206 -3.71 -5.22 24.81
CA LEU A 206 -4.93 -5.34 23.99
C LEU A 206 -4.93 -4.42 22.76
N VAL A 207 -3.76 -3.97 22.33
CA VAL A 207 -3.56 -3.29 21.05
C VAL A 207 -3.54 -4.34 19.95
N GLN A 208 -4.24 -4.07 18.85
CA GLN A 208 -4.28 -4.95 17.69
C GLN A 208 -3.65 -4.24 16.50
N SER A 209 -2.55 -4.78 15.99
CA SER A 209 -1.77 -4.15 14.92
C SER A 209 -1.57 -5.06 13.72
N LEU A 210 -1.64 -4.48 12.53
CA LEU A 210 -1.35 -5.19 11.29
C LEU A 210 0.15 -5.49 11.22
N ALA A 211 0.50 -6.77 11.22
CA ALA A 211 1.89 -7.25 11.20
C ALA A 211 2.39 -7.56 9.80
N GLY A 212 1.48 -7.89 8.88
CA GLY A 212 1.81 -8.22 7.51
C GLY A 212 0.57 -8.47 6.66
N VAL A 213 0.73 -8.28 5.36
CA VAL A 213 -0.24 -8.63 4.32
C VAL A 213 0.50 -9.48 3.30
N THR A 214 -0.06 -10.64 2.97
CA THR A 214 0.55 -11.58 2.01
C THR A 214 -0.52 -12.17 1.13
N GLY A 215 -0.11 -12.82 0.04
CA GLY A 215 -1.02 -13.47 -0.88
C GLY A 215 -1.33 -12.59 -2.08
N GLU A 216 -2.30 -13.05 -2.86
CA GLU A 216 -2.66 -12.46 -4.13
C GLU A 216 -4.17 -12.39 -4.22
N PHE A 217 -4.69 -11.28 -4.72
CA PHE A 217 -6.11 -11.16 -4.92
C PHE A 217 -6.61 -12.14 -5.99
N VAL A 218 -7.53 -13.01 -5.60
CA VAL A 218 -8.28 -13.87 -6.51
C VAL A 218 -9.72 -13.40 -6.44
N SER A 219 -10.21 -12.82 -7.54
CA SER A 219 -11.60 -12.36 -7.63
C SER A 219 -12.55 -13.44 -7.10
N ALA A 220 -13.51 -13.03 -6.27
CA ALA A 220 -14.50 -13.91 -5.64
C ALA A 220 -15.31 -14.78 -6.62
N GLY A 221 -15.18 -14.56 -7.93
CA GLY A 221 -15.89 -15.31 -8.94
C GLY A 221 -17.40 -15.08 -8.83
N ASN A 222 -18.19 -15.98 -9.39
CA ASN A 222 -19.64 -15.85 -9.42
C ASN A 222 -20.20 -15.91 -7.99
N ILE A 223 -20.65 -14.77 -7.44
CA ILE A 223 -21.37 -14.73 -6.16
C ILE A 223 -22.76 -15.32 -6.43
N LEU A 224 -22.86 -16.64 -6.38
CA LEU A 224 -24.13 -17.33 -6.26
C LEU A 224 -24.67 -16.98 -4.88
N LEU A 225 -25.55 -15.98 -4.83
CA LEU A 225 -26.47 -15.81 -3.71
C LEU A 225 -27.30 -17.10 -3.62
N GLN A 226 -26.84 -18.05 -2.80
CA GLN A 226 -27.61 -19.24 -2.46
C GLN A 226 -28.72 -18.79 -1.51
N SER A 227 -29.75 -18.15 -2.06
CA SER A 227 -30.98 -17.90 -1.33
C SER A 227 -31.69 -19.24 -1.16
N ASP A 228 -31.74 -19.75 0.06
CA ASP A 228 -32.63 -20.86 0.42
C ASP A 228 -34.08 -20.42 0.13
N PRO A 229 -34.78 -21.04 -0.84
CA PRO A 229 -36.13 -20.65 -1.23
C PRO A 229 -37.15 -20.84 -0.09
N THR A 230 -36.79 -21.54 0.99
CA THR A 230 -37.68 -21.84 2.11
C THR A 230 -37.58 -20.84 3.27
N SER A 231 -36.58 -19.94 3.27
CA SER A 231 -36.56 -18.78 4.20
C SER A 231 -35.99 -17.51 3.53
N PRO A 232 -36.86 -16.62 3.02
CA PRO A 232 -36.44 -15.34 2.49
C PRO A 232 -36.19 -14.35 3.64
N SER A 233 -35.36 -14.71 4.62
CA SER A 233 -34.75 -13.71 5.48
C SER A 233 -33.78 -12.89 4.61
N PRO A 234 -33.81 -11.55 4.65
CA PRO A 234 -32.79 -10.74 4.01
C PRO A 234 -31.42 -11.26 4.50
N PRO A 235 -30.51 -11.67 3.61
CA PRO A 235 -29.20 -12.11 4.04
C PRO A 235 -28.56 -11.00 4.89
N PRO A 236 -27.89 -11.33 6.01
CA PRO A 236 -27.18 -10.34 6.80
C PRO A 236 -26.24 -9.57 5.87
N ALA A 237 -26.17 -8.25 6.08
CA ALA A 237 -25.32 -7.42 5.23
C ALA A 237 -23.86 -7.94 5.32
N PRO A 238 -23.18 -8.11 4.18
CA PRO A 238 -21.85 -8.67 4.17
C PRO A 238 -20.89 -7.79 4.98
N PRO A 239 -19.86 -8.39 5.62
CA PRO A 239 -18.78 -7.64 6.24
C PRO A 239 -18.13 -6.65 5.27
N GLY A 240 -17.48 -5.63 5.79
CA GLY A 240 -16.75 -4.64 4.99
C GLY A 240 -16.83 -3.23 5.55
N VAL A 241 -16.19 -2.30 4.84
CA VAL A 241 -16.15 -0.88 5.22
C VAL A 241 -17.52 -0.22 5.00
N ILE A 242 -17.96 0.56 5.98
CA ILE A 242 -19.10 1.46 5.87
C ILE A 242 -18.58 2.89 5.69
N LEU A 243 -18.80 3.43 4.49
CA LEU A 243 -18.49 4.81 4.14
C LEU A 243 -19.75 5.67 4.24
N LYS A 244 -19.76 6.65 5.14
CA LYS A 244 -20.85 7.62 5.31
C LYS A 244 -20.32 9.04 5.10
N ILE A 245 -20.39 9.53 3.87
CA ILE A 245 -19.92 10.86 3.51
C ILE A 245 -21.10 11.61 2.90
N ASN A 246 -21.58 12.67 3.56
CA ASN A 246 -22.80 13.33 3.06
C ASN A 246 -22.58 13.97 1.69
N ARG A 247 -21.43 14.62 1.45
CA ARG A 247 -21.11 15.26 0.17
C ARG A 247 -19.68 14.95 -0.26
N ILE A 248 -19.51 14.35 -1.42
CA ILE A 248 -18.20 14.21 -2.07
C ILE A 248 -18.14 15.23 -3.21
N ASN A 249 -17.16 16.12 -3.14
CA ASN A 249 -17.01 17.28 -4.02
C ASN A 249 -15.60 17.32 -4.61
N GLY A 250 -15.26 16.31 -5.41
CA GLY A 250 -14.14 16.39 -6.34
C GLY A 250 -14.40 17.43 -7.43
N ASN A 251 -13.34 17.88 -8.08
CA ASN A 251 -13.38 18.87 -9.16
C ASN A 251 -12.50 18.39 -10.32
N VAL A 252 -13.04 17.49 -11.13
CA VAL A 252 -12.33 16.88 -12.26
C VAL A 252 -12.71 17.56 -13.57
N SER A 253 -11.72 17.86 -14.42
CA SER A 253 -11.93 18.39 -15.78
C SER A 253 -12.41 17.30 -16.74
N SER A 254 -11.96 16.07 -16.52
CA SER A 254 -12.41 14.85 -17.21
C SER A 254 -12.49 13.71 -16.21
N VAL A 255 -13.38 12.74 -16.45
CA VAL A 255 -13.56 11.61 -15.55
C VAL A 255 -12.45 10.60 -15.81
N PRO A 256 -11.59 10.28 -14.82
CA PRO A 256 -10.53 9.30 -15.00
C PRO A 256 -11.11 7.92 -15.33
N ASP A 257 -10.52 7.25 -16.31
CA ASP A 257 -10.87 5.87 -16.65
C ASP A 257 -9.77 4.93 -16.15
N LEU A 258 -10.07 4.22 -15.05
CA LEU A 258 -9.12 3.33 -14.41
C LEU A 258 -8.73 2.09 -15.26
N LEU A 259 -9.32 1.90 -16.44
CA LEU A 259 -8.87 0.86 -17.38
C LEU A 259 -7.83 1.37 -18.38
N THR A 260 -7.70 2.69 -18.56
CA THR A 260 -6.88 3.29 -19.63
C THR A 260 -5.95 4.41 -19.17
N ASP A 261 -6.04 4.86 -17.92
CA ASP A 261 -5.21 5.91 -17.32
C ASP A 261 -3.87 5.42 -16.76
N ALA A 262 -3.63 4.10 -16.72
CA ALA A 262 -2.36 3.54 -16.29
C ALA A 262 -1.23 3.89 -17.28
N ARG A 263 -0.09 4.29 -16.72
CA ARG A 263 1.16 4.57 -17.44
C ARG A 263 2.29 3.74 -16.86
N ILE A 264 3.23 3.36 -17.71
CA ILE A 264 4.48 2.68 -17.34
C ILE A 264 5.63 3.25 -18.17
N PHE A 265 6.83 3.31 -17.63
CA PHE A 265 8.03 3.67 -18.40
C PHE A 265 8.76 2.42 -18.87
N GLY A 266 9.33 2.51 -20.07
CA GLY A 266 10.21 1.48 -20.61
C GLY A 266 11.47 2.09 -21.22
N TYR A 267 12.62 1.46 -20.97
CA TYR A 267 13.90 1.86 -21.56
C TYR A 267 14.14 1.13 -22.89
N ASP A 268 14.25 1.88 -23.98
CA ASP A 268 14.63 1.38 -25.29
C ASP A 268 16.15 1.47 -25.47
N ALA A 269 16.81 0.31 -25.43
CA ALA A 269 18.27 0.23 -25.57
C ALA A 269 18.78 0.61 -26.97
N ALA A 270 17.94 0.50 -28.01
CA ALA A 270 18.37 0.86 -29.36
C ALA A 270 18.54 2.38 -29.51
N SER A 271 17.60 3.15 -28.97
CA SER A 271 17.60 4.62 -29.05
C SER A 271 18.28 5.31 -27.86
N GLY A 272 18.50 4.61 -26.74
CA GLY A 272 18.99 5.21 -25.50
C GLY A 272 17.94 6.07 -24.77
N GLN A 273 16.66 5.89 -25.13
CA GLN A 273 15.54 6.68 -24.64
C GLN A 273 14.65 5.93 -23.66
N ILE A 274 14.03 6.69 -22.78
CA ILE A 274 12.89 6.24 -21.96
C ILE A 274 11.61 6.72 -22.63
N TYR A 275 10.69 5.79 -22.86
CA TYR A 275 9.34 6.05 -23.36
C TYR A 275 8.33 5.86 -22.24
N ARG A 276 7.32 6.73 -22.18
CA ARG A 276 6.11 6.48 -21.40
C ARG A 276 5.10 5.75 -22.29
N PHE A 277 4.47 4.71 -21.77
CA PHE A 277 3.43 3.95 -22.45
C PHE A 277 2.08 4.17 -21.76
N SER A 278 1.05 4.44 -22.55
CA SER A 278 -0.35 4.38 -22.12
C SER A 278 -0.86 2.95 -22.24
N LEU A 279 -1.39 2.40 -21.14
CA LEU A 279 -1.88 1.04 -21.07
C LEU A 279 -3.40 1.00 -21.18
N ASP A 280 -3.92 0.16 -22.07
CA ASP A 280 -5.32 -0.25 -22.11
C ASP A 280 -5.44 -1.63 -21.47
N LEU A 281 -5.89 -1.64 -20.22
CA LEU A 281 -6.05 -2.84 -19.41
C LEU A 281 -7.27 -3.68 -19.81
N ALA A 282 -8.22 -3.12 -20.57
CA ALA A 282 -9.35 -3.86 -21.10
C ALA A 282 -8.96 -4.65 -22.36
N GLN A 283 -8.16 -4.04 -23.23
CA GLN A 283 -7.70 -4.65 -24.49
C GLN A 283 -6.36 -5.38 -24.37
N ASN A 284 -5.67 -5.26 -23.23
CA ASN A 284 -4.33 -5.79 -23.02
C ASN A 284 -3.32 -5.30 -24.08
N SER A 285 -3.33 -4.00 -24.31
CA SER A 285 -2.40 -3.32 -25.22
C SER A 285 -1.76 -2.11 -24.56
N GLY A 286 -0.59 -1.71 -25.02
CA GLY A 286 -0.01 -0.42 -24.68
C GLY A 286 0.61 0.25 -25.90
N ALA A 287 0.64 1.57 -25.91
CA ALA A 287 1.23 2.37 -26.96
C ALA A 287 2.04 3.52 -26.34
N VAL A 288 3.05 4.01 -27.04
CA VAL A 288 3.78 5.21 -26.62
C VAL A 288 2.79 6.35 -26.39
N ASP A 289 2.89 6.98 -25.23
CA ASP A 289 2.07 8.12 -24.86
C ASP A 289 2.51 9.34 -25.67
N PRO A 290 1.69 9.84 -26.62
CA PRO A 290 2.07 10.95 -27.47
C PRO A 290 2.15 12.29 -26.73
N THR A 291 1.62 12.36 -25.50
CA THR A 291 1.65 13.57 -24.67
C THR A 291 2.94 13.70 -23.87
N PHE A 292 3.80 12.68 -23.89
CA PHE A 292 5.06 12.65 -23.16
C PHE A 292 6.24 12.58 -24.12
N ALA A 293 7.13 13.56 -24.05
CA ALA A 293 8.35 13.54 -24.85
C ALA A 293 9.30 12.43 -24.33
N PRO A 294 9.85 11.57 -25.19
CA PRO A 294 10.85 10.58 -24.78
C PRO A 294 12.07 11.25 -24.15
N ILE A 295 12.59 10.68 -23.06
CA ILE A 295 13.74 11.20 -22.32
C ILE A 295 15.00 10.51 -22.81
N GLN A 296 15.98 11.28 -23.28
CA GLN A 296 17.31 10.78 -23.64
C GLN A 296 18.17 10.59 -22.39
N VAL A 297 18.57 9.35 -22.09
CA VAL A 297 19.40 9.02 -20.91
C VAL A 297 20.74 8.40 -21.26
N GLN A 298 20.86 7.83 -22.46
CA GLN A 298 22.12 7.36 -23.02
C GLN A 298 22.20 7.70 -24.52
N PRO A 299 23.40 7.76 -25.11
CA PRO A 299 23.53 7.82 -26.56
C PRO A 299 22.90 6.58 -27.23
N ALA A 300 22.32 6.77 -28.41
CA ALA A 300 21.78 5.66 -29.20
C ALA A 300 22.85 4.57 -29.46
N GLY A 301 22.45 3.30 -29.35
CA GLY A 301 23.35 2.15 -29.47
C GLY A 301 24.27 1.92 -28.26
N SER A 302 24.07 2.64 -27.15
CA SER A 302 24.77 2.36 -25.90
C SER A 302 24.43 0.96 -25.37
N THR A 303 25.45 0.29 -24.83
CA THR A 303 25.33 -1.04 -24.21
C THR A 303 25.30 -0.97 -22.68
N GLY A 304 25.38 0.24 -22.11
CA GLY A 304 25.31 0.44 -20.67
C GLY A 304 23.93 0.07 -20.13
N GLN A 305 23.88 -0.68 -19.03
CA GLN A 305 22.64 -0.98 -18.35
C GLN A 305 22.00 0.30 -17.82
N VAL A 306 20.67 0.34 -17.92
CA VAL A 306 19.83 1.38 -17.33
C VAL A 306 18.82 0.70 -16.45
N ALA A 307 18.70 1.17 -15.21
CA ALA A 307 17.64 0.75 -14.32
C ALA A 307 16.59 1.87 -14.19
N LEU A 308 15.32 1.52 -14.27
CA LEU A 308 14.18 2.42 -14.14
C LEU A 308 13.38 2.10 -12.88
N SER A 309 12.90 3.13 -12.20
CA SER A 309 11.87 2.98 -11.18
C SER A 309 11.06 4.25 -11.04
N VAL A 310 9.79 4.11 -10.65
CA VAL A 310 8.93 5.22 -10.24
C VAL A 310 8.83 5.19 -8.72
N GLY A 311 9.36 6.22 -8.08
CA GLY A 311 9.41 6.37 -6.62
C GLY A 311 8.85 7.71 -6.16
N ARG A 312 9.15 8.08 -4.91
CA ARG A 312 8.68 9.33 -4.30
C ARG A 312 9.85 10.23 -3.90
N ASP A 313 9.81 11.48 -4.32
CA ASP A 313 10.54 12.59 -3.71
C ASP A 313 9.61 13.31 -2.74
N GLY A 314 9.67 12.91 -1.46
CA GLY A 314 8.67 13.30 -0.47
C GLY A 314 7.27 12.83 -0.87
N ASN A 315 6.43 13.76 -1.34
CA ASN A 315 5.07 13.46 -1.81
C ASN A 315 4.95 13.43 -3.33
N GLU A 316 5.92 13.95 -4.08
CA GLU A 316 5.89 13.99 -5.54
C GLU A 316 6.33 12.64 -6.13
N LEU A 317 5.61 12.18 -7.14
CA LEU A 317 5.97 10.96 -7.87
C LEU A 317 7.04 11.27 -8.93
N VAL A 318 8.17 10.57 -8.85
CA VAL A 318 9.32 10.81 -9.71
C VAL A 318 9.75 9.55 -10.45
N LEU A 319 10.17 9.72 -11.70
CA LEU A 319 10.88 8.72 -12.49
C LEU A 319 12.38 8.82 -12.16
N MET A 320 13.00 7.70 -11.84
CA MET A 320 14.43 7.56 -11.63
C MET A 320 15.03 6.71 -12.73
N ALA A 321 16.16 7.16 -13.28
CA ALA A 321 16.95 6.42 -14.25
C ALA A 321 18.40 6.31 -13.76
N ALA A 322 18.82 5.11 -13.37
CA ALA A 322 20.21 4.85 -13.00
C ALA A 322 21.03 4.54 -14.26
N THR A 323 22.12 5.28 -14.46
CA THR A 323 23.09 5.05 -15.53
C THR A 323 24.51 5.10 -14.96
N GLY A 324 25.19 3.96 -14.96
CA GLY A 324 26.58 3.85 -14.48
C GLY A 324 26.75 4.18 -12.99
N SER A 325 27.09 5.44 -12.68
CA SER A 325 27.36 5.93 -11.32
C SER A 325 26.45 7.09 -10.90
N ARG A 326 25.33 7.31 -11.60
CA ARG A 326 24.38 8.38 -11.28
C ARG A 326 22.94 7.88 -11.41
N VAL A 327 22.06 8.48 -10.62
CA VAL A 327 20.60 8.44 -10.83
C VAL A 327 20.15 9.82 -11.28
N ALA A 328 19.55 9.90 -12.46
CA ALA A 328 18.82 11.09 -12.90
C ALA A 328 17.36 10.98 -12.49
N VAL A 329 16.78 12.07 -11.99
CA VAL A 329 15.42 12.12 -11.46
C VAL A 329 14.58 13.12 -12.26
N TYR A 330 13.39 12.70 -12.65
CA TYR A 330 12.43 13.47 -13.44
C TYR A 330 11.05 13.41 -12.79
N ASN A 331 10.23 14.43 -12.96
CA ASN A 331 8.82 14.38 -12.58
C ASN A 331 8.12 13.32 -13.46
N ALA A 332 7.45 12.34 -12.85
CA ALA A 332 6.84 11.23 -13.60
C ALA A 332 5.67 11.67 -14.50
N THR A 333 5.01 12.79 -14.18
CA THR A 333 3.86 13.31 -14.91
C THR A 333 4.28 14.14 -16.13
N THR A 334 5.29 14.99 -16.00
CA THR A 334 5.69 15.96 -17.04
C THR A 334 6.99 15.59 -17.77
N GLY A 335 7.85 14.76 -17.15
CA GLY A 335 9.17 14.44 -17.66
C GLY A 335 10.20 15.54 -17.41
N ALA A 336 9.83 16.61 -16.70
CA ALA A 336 10.74 17.69 -16.35
C ALA A 336 11.86 17.19 -15.43
N PRO A 337 13.12 17.62 -15.61
CA PRO A 337 14.21 17.23 -14.74
C PRO A 337 14.03 17.81 -13.33
N VAL A 338 14.16 16.96 -12.32
CA VAL A 338 14.14 17.35 -10.90
C VAL A 338 15.56 17.50 -10.37
N GLY A 339 16.45 16.58 -10.72
CA GLY A 339 17.84 16.60 -10.27
C GLY A 339 18.58 15.30 -10.55
N SER A 340 19.71 15.11 -9.88
CA SER A 340 20.46 13.85 -9.93
C SER A 340 21.36 13.70 -8.71
N PHE A 341 21.72 12.46 -8.40
CA PHE A 341 22.67 12.14 -7.33
C PHE A 341 23.62 11.02 -7.74
N ALA A 342 24.81 11.00 -7.14
CA ALA A 342 25.81 9.96 -7.37
C ALA A 342 25.46 8.67 -6.60
N ILE A 343 25.74 7.52 -7.22
CA ILE A 343 25.62 6.17 -6.64
C ILE A 343 26.95 5.42 -6.80
N PRO A 344 27.20 4.37 -6.00
CA PRO A 344 28.31 3.45 -6.26
C PRO A 344 28.27 2.91 -7.70
N ALA A 345 29.44 2.63 -8.27
CA ALA A 345 29.51 2.00 -9.59
C ALA A 345 28.94 0.57 -9.54
N GLY A 346 28.32 0.14 -10.63
CA GLY A 346 27.78 -1.23 -10.77
C GLY A 346 26.38 -1.43 -10.22
N ILE A 347 25.66 -0.33 -9.95
CA ILE A 347 24.21 -0.38 -9.71
C ILE A 347 23.50 -0.54 -11.05
N ASP A 348 22.74 -1.62 -11.16
CA ASP A 348 22.04 -2.07 -12.37
C ASP A 348 20.58 -2.45 -12.09
N MET A 349 20.10 -2.16 -10.87
CA MET A 349 18.75 -2.45 -10.42
C MET A 349 18.19 -1.28 -9.62
N LEU A 350 16.95 -0.90 -9.89
CA LEU A 350 16.17 0.08 -9.13
C LEU A 350 14.75 -0.44 -8.99
N GLY A 351 14.14 -0.28 -7.81
CA GLY A 351 12.72 -0.55 -7.61
C GLY A 351 12.19 0.17 -6.38
N SER A 352 10.91 0.50 -6.37
CA SER A 352 10.32 1.35 -5.33
C SER A 352 9.01 0.80 -4.82
N THR A 353 8.84 0.89 -3.52
CA THR A 353 7.53 0.78 -2.85
C THR A 353 6.98 2.19 -2.61
N ASP A 354 5.79 2.29 -2.01
CA ASP A 354 5.20 3.58 -1.64
C ASP A 354 6.03 4.39 -0.61
N THR A 355 6.98 3.74 0.08
CA THR A 355 7.69 4.33 1.24
C THR A 355 9.21 4.31 1.13
N VAL A 356 9.77 3.51 0.22
CA VAL A 356 11.22 3.36 0.10
C VAL A 356 11.59 2.95 -1.32
N THR A 357 12.69 3.51 -1.79
CA THR A 357 13.36 3.11 -3.03
C THR A 357 14.54 2.21 -2.68
N VAL A 358 14.73 1.17 -3.47
CA VAL A 358 15.81 0.21 -3.35
C VAL A 358 16.64 0.27 -4.63
N MET A 359 17.95 0.33 -4.44
CA MET A 359 18.96 0.17 -5.49
C MET A 359 19.68 -1.16 -5.29
N GLY A 360 20.17 -1.76 -6.37
CA GLY A 360 20.84 -3.05 -6.29
C GLY A 360 21.95 -3.22 -7.31
N SER A 361 22.80 -4.20 -7.03
CA SER A 361 23.89 -4.62 -7.92
C SER A 361 23.88 -6.12 -8.07
N VAL A 362 23.76 -6.60 -9.32
CA VAL A 362 23.97 -8.02 -9.64
C VAL A 362 25.39 -8.44 -9.31
N GLN A 363 26.38 -7.58 -9.66
CA GLN A 363 27.79 -7.86 -9.43
C GLN A 363 28.14 -7.97 -7.94
N ALA A 364 27.67 -7.04 -7.12
CA ALA A 364 27.91 -7.08 -5.67
C ALA A 364 26.96 -8.04 -4.94
N ASN A 365 25.96 -8.61 -5.64
CA ASN A 365 24.89 -9.43 -5.10
C ASN A 365 24.22 -8.79 -3.87
N GLN A 366 23.86 -7.51 -3.99
CA GLN A 366 23.42 -6.70 -2.86
C GLN A 366 22.32 -5.71 -3.25
N LEU A 367 21.37 -5.49 -2.33
CA LEU A 367 20.38 -4.42 -2.38
C LEU A 367 20.66 -3.38 -1.30
N GLN A 368 20.27 -2.13 -1.51
CA GLN A 368 20.37 -1.03 -0.55
C GLN A 368 19.13 -0.13 -0.59
N MET A 369 18.58 0.23 0.56
CA MET A 369 17.50 1.22 0.65
C MET A 369 18.06 2.65 0.60
N ILE A 370 17.38 3.54 -0.12
CA ILE A 370 17.72 4.96 -0.20
C ILE A 370 16.50 5.85 0.05
N ASP A 371 16.77 7.05 0.54
CA ASP A 371 15.82 8.15 0.59
C ASP A 371 16.11 9.08 -0.60
N VAL A 372 15.17 9.17 -1.55
CA VAL A 372 15.35 9.92 -2.79
C VAL A 372 15.49 11.42 -2.52
N ALA A 373 14.65 11.97 -1.64
CA ALA A 373 14.65 13.38 -1.29
C ALA A 373 15.97 13.78 -0.62
N ALA A 374 16.41 13.00 0.36
CA ALA A 374 17.69 13.21 1.02
C ALA A 374 18.88 13.03 0.05
N SER A 375 18.78 12.08 -0.88
CA SER A 375 19.83 11.83 -1.88
C SER A 375 19.97 12.99 -2.87
N LEU A 376 18.85 13.55 -3.34
CA LEU A 376 18.82 14.73 -4.19
C LEU A 376 19.44 15.94 -3.48
N ALA A 377 19.07 16.17 -2.22
CA ALA A 377 19.61 17.27 -1.42
C ALA A 377 21.12 17.13 -1.16
N ALA A 378 21.60 15.91 -0.94
CA ALA A 378 23.02 15.63 -0.68
C ALA A 378 23.88 15.51 -1.95
N GLY A 379 23.26 15.34 -3.13
CA GLY A 379 23.94 15.04 -4.40
C GLY A 379 24.58 13.65 -4.46
N SER A 380 24.33 12.79 -3.47
CA SER A 380 24.81 11.41 -3.39
C SER A 380 23.77 10.53 -2.68
N ALA A 381 23.78 9.23 -2.94
CA ALA A 381 22.83 8.31 -2.34
C ALA A 381 22.89 8.31 -0.81
N VAL A 382 21.76 8.61 -0.17
CA VAL A 382 21.59 8.63 1.28
C VAL A 382 20.74 7.43 1.70
N PRO A 383 21.19 6.60 2.65
CA PRO A 383 20.38 5.50 3.18
C PRO A 383 19.05 5.98 3.77
N ALA A 384 18.01 5.17 3.63
CA ALA A 384 16.70 5.50 4.20
C ALA A 384 16.75 5.61 5.73
N ALA A 385 16.11 6.65 6.29
CA ALA A 385 16.17 6.97 7.71
C ALA A 385 15.60 5.83 8.59
N GLY A 386 16.33 5.44 9.64
CA GLY A 386 15.91 4.37 10.55
C GLY A 386 16.20 2.94 10.04
N SER A 387 16.79 2.78 8.86
CA SER A 387 17.28 1.49 8.37
C SER A 387 18.49 1.02 9.21
N SER A 388 18.31 -0.04 10.01
CA SER A 388 19.40 -0.62 10.82
C SER A 388 20.30 -1.58 10.00
N ALA A 389 19.82 -1.96 8.81
CA ALA A 389 20.52 -2.78 7.83
C ALA A 389 20.29 -2.14 6.47
N ALA A 390 21.12 -1.16 6.14
CA ALA A 390 21.01 -0.42 4.88
C ALA A 390 21.18 -1.34 3.66
N THR A 391 21.77 -2.52 3.83
CA THR A 391 22.08 -3.47 2.76
C THR A 391 21.48 -4.86 3.00
N TYR A 392 21.14 -5.55 1.93
CA TYR A 392 20.71 -6.95 1.92
C TYR A 392 21.52 -7.76 0.93
N SER A 393 21.97 -8.93 1.34
CA SER A 393 22.55 -9.93 0.46
C SER A 393 21.74 -11.23 0.56
N PRO A 394 21.39 -11.86 -0.57
CA PRO A 394 20.75 -13.17 -0.56
C PRO A 394 21.57 -14.22 0.20
N GLN A 395 20.90 -15.30 0.60
CA GLN A 395 21.57 -16.47 1.18
C GLN A 395 22.59 -17.09 0.20
N ALA A 396 23.57 -17.82 0.74
CA ALA A 396 24.56 -18.51 -0.07
C ALA A 396 23.89 -19.44 -1.10
N GLY A 397 24.40 -19.43 -2.34
CA GLY A 397 23.83 -20.19 -3.46
C GLY A 397 22.71 -19.48 -4.23
N VAL A 398 22.34 -18.26 -3.81
CA VAL A 398 21.41 -17.38 -4.53
C VAL A 398 22.16 -16.16 -5.04
N GLY A 399 22.04 -15.88 -6.33
CA GLY A 399 22.60 -14.68 -6.96
C GLY A 399 21.53 -13.90 -7.70
N PHE A 400 21.54 -12.57 -7.60
CA PHE A 400 20.74 -11.74 -8.49
C PHE A 400 21.13 -11.97 -9.96
N VAL A 401 20.16 -11.81 -10.84
CA VAL A 401 20.33 -11.90 -12.30
C VAL A 401 19.93 -10.58 -12.99
N GLY A 402 19.19 -9.73 -12.27
CA GLY A 402 18.77 -8.41 -12.73
C GLY A 402 17.29 -8.17 -12.42
N GLY A 403 16.81 -6.98 -12.80
CA GLY A 403 15.45 -6.54 -12.54
C GLY A 403 15.21 -6.28 -11.06
N LEU A 404 14.51 -5.20 -10.76
CA LEU A 404 14.04 -4.90 -9.42
C LEU A 404 12.77 -4.07 -9.56
N THR A 405 11.74 -4.40 -8.80
CA THR A 405 10.52 -3.62 -8.81
C THR A 405 9.83 -3.71 -7.46
N GLY A 406 9.12 -2.68 -7.06
CA GLY A 406 8.04 -2.82 -6.08
C GLY A 406 6.69 -2.81 -6.76
N HIS A 407 5.63 -2.80 -5.97
CA HIS A 407 4.30 -2.44 -6.47
C HIS A 407 3.52 -1.69 -5.37
N PRO A 408 2.55 -0.84 -5.76
CA PRO A 408 1.70 -0.14 -4.79
C PRO A 408 1.01 -1.10 -3.83
N GLY A 409 0.83 -0.68 -2.57
CA GLY A 409 0.15 -1.48 -1.55
C GLY A 409 1.04 -2.47 -0.81
N SER A 410 2.30 -2.62 -1.22
CA SER A 410 3.23 -3.59 -0.64
C SER A 410 4.43 -2.93 0.01
N ASN A 411 5.00 -3.62 0.98
CA ASN A 411 6.31 -3.32 1.55
C ASN A 411 7.39 -4.29 1.04
N GLN A 412 7.21 -4.82 -0.15
CA GLN A 412 8.09 -5.81 -0.77
C GLN A 412 8.66 -5.28 -2.09
N VAL A 413 9.90 -5.67 -2.35
CA VAL A 413 10.52 -5.58 -3.67
C VAL A 413 10.81 -6.97 -4.20
N TYR A 414 10.78 -7.10 -5.52
CA TYR A 414 10.89 -8.35 -6.26
C TYR A 414 12.06 -8.22 -7.22
N SER A 415 12.90 -9.24 -7.27
CA SER A 415 14.05 -9.27 -8.18
C SER A 415 14.24 -10.68 -8.71
N THR A 416 14.85 -10.82 -9.89
CA THR A 416 15.13 -12.13 -10.43
C THR A 416 16.47 -12.67 -9.99
N ILE A 417 16.49 -13.97 -9.71
CA ILE A 417 17.60 -14.68 -9.12
C ILE A 417 17.93 -15.94 -9.89
N ALA A 418 19.16 -16.40 -9.73
CA ALA A 418 19.64 -17.72 -10.07
C ALA A 418 19.84 -18.49 -8.77
N ALA A 419 19.15 -19.62 -8.63
CA ALA A 419 19.28 -20.50 -7.47
C ALA A 419 18.98 -21.96 -7.86
N THR A 420 19.34 -22.91 -6.99
CA THR A 420 19.03 -24.33 -7.21
C THR A 420 17.65 -24.66 -6.64
N PHE A 421 16.64 -24.75 -7.50
CA PHE A 421 15.26 -25.11 -7.14
C PHE A 421 14.95 -26.58 -7.41
N ASN A 422 15.54 -27.17 -8.45
CA ASN A 422 15.29 -28.57 -8.79
C ASN A 422 16.22 -29.49 -7.98
N SER A 423 15.66 -30.24 -7.04
CA SER A 423 16.41 -31.20 -6.21
C SER A 423 17.02 -32.35 -7.01
N LEU A 424 16.53 -32.63 -8.23
CA LEU A 424 17.07 -33.68 -9.11
C LEU A 424 18.29 -33.20 -9.92
N THR A 425 18.49 -31.89 -10.03
CA THR A 425 19.65 -31.30 -10.74
C THR A 425 20.26 -30.18 -9.87
N PRO A 426 20.84 -30.51 -8.70
CA PRO A 426 21.30 -29.53 -7.73
C PRO A 426 22.54 -28.74 -8.19
N THR A 427 23.17 -29.12 -9.30
CA THR A 427 24.32 -28.42 -9.87
C THR A 427 23.95 -27.38 -10.91
N VAL A 428 22.68 -27.31 -11.30
CA VAL A 428 22.19 -26.35 -12.28
C VAL A 428 21.46 -25.25 -11.52
N THR A 429 21.88 -24.00 -11.69
CA THR A 429 21.10 -22.84 -11.22
C THR A 429 19.96 -22.59 -12.20
N GLN A 430 18.78 -22.33 -11.67
CA GLN A 430 17.57 -22.04 -12.42
C GLN A 430 17.02 -20.67 -12.04
N LEU A 431 16.25 -20.10 -12.97
CA LEU A 431 15.64 -18.79 -12.83
C LEU A 431 14.57 -18.84 -11.75
N GLY A 432 14.59 -17.84 -10.89
CA GLY A 432 13.55 -17.64 -9.89
C GLY A 432 13.31 -16.17 -9.64
N GLU A 433 12.34 -15.94 -8.77
CA GLU A 433 11.98 -14.65 -8.22
C GLU A 433 12.30 -14.69 -6.72
N LEU A 434 12.88 -13.60 -6.24
CA LEU A 434 13.18 -13.35 -4.83
C LEU A 434 12.37 -12.15 -4.36
N THR A 435 11.48 -12.42 -3.42
CA THR A 435 10.70 -11.38 -2.75
C THR A 435 11.41 -10.98 -1.46
N VAL A 436 11.68 -9.68 -1.31
CA VAL A 436 12.36 -9.11 -0.15
C VAL A 436 11.45 -8.07 0.50
N ASN A 437 11.10 -8.27 1.78
CA ASN A 437 10.43 -7.23 2.55
C ASN A 437 11.41 -6.07 2.77
N THR A 438 10.95 -4.83 2.63
CA THR A 438 11.70 -3.60 2.92
C THR A 438 11.37 -3.03 4.30
N SER A 439 10.40 -3.61 4.99
CA SER A 439 10.08 -3.26 6.36
C SER A 439 9.46 -4.43 7.12
N ALA A 440 9.49 -4.34 8.45
CA ALA A 440 8.84 -5.27 9.35
C ALA A 440 8.08 -4.53 10.44
N ALA A 441 6.99 -5.12 10.91
CA ALA A 441 6.31 -4.68 12.11
C ALA A 441 7.06 -5.20 13.34
N VAL A 442 7.54 -4.32 14.21
CA VAL A 442 8.28 -4.67 15.44
C VAL A 442 7.51 -4.23 16.68
N PRO A 443 7.59 -4.96 17.81
CA PRO A 443 6.90 -4.59 19.03
C PRO A 443 7.30 -3.19 19.54
N ASN A 444 6.30 -2.38 19.91
CA ASN A 444 6.49 -1.11 20.59
C ASN A 444 6.50 -1.35 22.12
N PRO A 445 7.53 -0.88 22.87
CA PRO A 445 7.60 -1.05 24.32
C PRO A 445 6.39 -0.50 25.09
N THR A 446 5.65 0.43 24.48
CA THR A 446 4.48 1.07 25.07
C THR A 446 3.14 0.53 24.54
N GLY A 447 3.18 -0.62 23.85
CA GLY A 447 2.05 -1.33 23.27
C GLY A 447 1.88 -1.09 21.76
N GLY A 448 1.46 -2.12 21.04
CA GLY A 448 1.28 -2.19 19.60
C GLY A 448 2.54 -2.62 18.84
N LEU A 449 2.47 -2.48 17.52
CA LEU A 449 3.62 -2.59 16.63
C LEU A 449 4.01 -1.21 16.10
N THR A 450 5.25 -1.07 15.65
CA THR A 450 5.71 0.04 14.83
C THR A 450 6.35 -0.48 13.55
N LEU A 451 6.29 0.30 12.48
CA LEU A 451 6.99 -0.02 11.25
C LEU A 451 8.48 0.27 11.41
N LYS A 452 9.32 -0.69 11.01
CA LYS A 452 10.77 -0.53 10.96
C LYS A 452 11.27 -0.91 9.57
N GLN A 453 12.06 -0.04 8.95
CA GLN A 453 12.74 -0.36 7.70
C GLN A 453 13.85 -1.39 7.94
N VAL A 454 13.70 -2.55 7.34
CA VAL A 454 14.63 -3.67 7.48
C VAL A 454 14.40 -4.62 6.31
N PHE A 455 15.49 -5.16 5.76
CA PHE A 455 15.39 -6.21 4.78
C PHE A 455 15.17 -7.58 5.41
N SER A 456 14.29 -8.37 4.81
CA SER A 456 14.17 -9.81 5.11
C SER A 456 13.66 -10.55 3.89
N THR A 457 14.17 -11.76 3.63
CA THR A 457 13.63 -12.65 2.61
C THR A 457 12.19 -13.04 2.96
N ALA A 458 11.26 -12.82 2.04
CA ALA A 458 9.86 -13.25 2.18
C ALA A 458 9.63 -14.61 1.50
N SER A 459 10.06 -14.74 0.24
CA SER A 459 9.92 -15.96 -0.56
C SER A 459 10.98 -16.06 -1.64
N GLN A 460 11.21 -17.28 -2.11
CA GLN A 460 12.04 -17.61 -3.27
C GLN A 460 11.30 -18.66 -4.09
N ASN A 461 10.86 -18.29 -5.29
CA ASN A 461 10.02 -19.13 -6.13
C ASN A 461 10.67 -19.37 -7.49
N PRO A 462 10.66 -20.61 -8.01
CA PRO A 462 11.17 -20.87 -9.35
C PRO A 462 10.26 -20.27 -10.42
N ILE A 463 10.85 -19.69 -11.45
CA ILE A 463 10.15 -19.33 -12.69
C ILE A 463 10.22 -20.53 -13.64
N GLN A 464 9.06 -21.05 -14.02
CA GLN A 464 8.94 -22.16 -14.95
C GLN A 464 8.26 -21.74 -16.24
N VAL A 465 8.78 -22.18 -17.38
CA VAL A 465 8.19 -21.95 -18.70
C VAL A 465 7.67 -23.29 -19.23
N GLY A 466 6.36 -23.38 -19.46
CA GLY A 466 5.72 -24.65 -19.84
C GLY A 466 5.89 -25.76 -18.80
N GLY A 467 6.02 -25.39 -17.51
CA GLY A 467 6.26 -26.32 -16.41
C GLY A 467 7.71 -26.81 -16.29
N GLN A 468 8.63 -26.29 -17.11
CA GLN A 468 10.05 -26.63 -17.06
C GLN A 468 10.86 -25.52 -16.40
N TYR A 469 11.86 -25.88 -15.60
CA TYR A 469 12.80 -24.92 -15.03
C TYR A 469 13.67 -24.30 -16.13
N VAL A 470 13.95 -23.01 -16.01
CA VAL A 470 14.81 -22.27 -16.95
C VAL A 470 16.22 -22.20 -16.40
N PRO A 471 17.24 -22.83 -17.01
CA PRO A 471 18.62 -22.72 -16.56
C PRO A 471 19.15 -21.30 -16.78
N VAL A 472 19.73 -20.70 -15.73
CA VAL A 472 20.39 -19.38 -15.81
C VAL A 472 21.59 -19.34 -14.88
N SER A 473 22.61 -18.57 -15.23
CA SER A 473 23.71 -18.21 -14.32
C SER A 473 23.61 -16.72 -13.99
N PRO A 474 24.03 -16.26 -12.79
CA PRO A 474 24.16 -14.83 -12.49
C PRO A 474 24.96 -14.05 -13.55
N SER A 475 25.89 -14.72 -14.24
CA SER A 475 26.74 -14.12 -15.29
C SER A 475 26.24 -14.36 -16.72
N ASN A 476 25.15 -15.11 -16.92
CA ASN A 476 24.68 -15.48 -18.25
C ASN A 476 23.15 -15.70 -18.24
N ASN A 477 22.41 -14.64 -18.56
CA ASN A 477 20.99 -14.69 -18.91
C ASN A 477 20.80 -14.20 -20.36
N PRO A 478 21.03 -15.09 -21.36
CA PRO A 478 21.19 -14.70 -22.76
C PRO A 478 19.88 -14.20 -23.41
N SER A 479 18.74 -14.43 -22.78
CA SER A 479 17.42 -14.02 -23.28
C SER A 479 16.79 -12.92 -22.42
N LEU A 480 17.53 -12.35 -21.47
CA LEU A 480 17.03 -11.39 -20.46
C LEU A 480 15.73 -11.88 -19.81
N THR A 481 15.53 -13.20 -19.71
CA THR A 481 14.30 -13.76 -19.17
C THR A 481 14.30 -13.57 -17.66
N GLY A 482 13.32 -12.87 -17.13
CA GLY A 482 13.26 -12.35 -15.76
C GLY A 482 13.75 -10.91 -15.58
N VAL A 483 14.55 -10.35 -16.49
CA VAL A 483 15.35 -9.14 -16.19
C VAL A 483 14.60 -7.81 -16.37
N PRO A 484 13.85 -7.54 -17.46
CA PRO A 484 13.03 -6.34 -17.53
C PRO A 484 11.80 -6.53 -16.65
N LEU A 485 11.88 -6.03 -15.43
CA LEU A 485 10.92 -6.26 -14.36
C LEU A 485 10.38 -4.91 -13.88
N GLY A 486 9.09 -4.69 -14.08
CA GLY A 486 8.35 -3.59 -13.51
C GLY A 486 7.11 -4.10 -12.78
N SER A 487 6.14 -3.22 -12.54
CA SER A 487 4.83 -3.62 -12.03
C SER A 487 3.71 -2.89 -12.75
N ILE A 488 2.58 -3.57 -12.90
CA ILE A 488 1.33 -2.99 -13.37
C ILE A 488 0.31 -3.21 -12.27
N ASP A 489 -0.13 -2.11 -11.65
CA ASP A 489 -0.97 -2.16 -10.46
C ASP A 489 -0.34 -3.05 -9.37
N ALA A 490 -1.08 -4.00 -8.81
CA ALA A 490 -0.58 -4.92 -7.78
C ALA A 490 0.13 -6.17 -8.36
N TYR A 491 0.49 -6.18 -9.65
CA TYR A 491 1.06 -7.34 -10.34
C TYR A 491 2.45 -7.05 -10.87
N LEU A 492 3.28 -8.10 -10.96
CA LEU A 492 4.60 -8.00 -11.59
C LEU A 492 4.44 -7.94 -13.11
N ALA A 493 5.25 -7.11 -13.76
CA ALA A 493 5.28 -6.93 -15.20
C ALA A 493 6.62 -7.42 -15.73
N PHE A 494 6.58 -8.52 -16.47
CA PHE A 494 7.75 -9.15 -17.04
C PHE A 494 7.78 -8.97 -18.56
N ASN A 495 8.78 -8.26 -19.12
CA ASN A 495 8.85 -8.09 -20.58
C ASN A 495 9.57 -9.26 -21.27
N ASN A 496 8.90 -9.86 -22.25
CA ASN A 496 9.53 -10.77 -23.20
C ASN A 496 9.78 -10.03 -24.53
N ILE A 497 11.05 -9.90 -24.91
CA ILE A 497 11.49 -9.23 -26.13
C ILE A 497 11.65 -10.27 -27.24
N GLY A 498 10.81 -10.16 -28.27
CA GLY A 498 10.91 -10.99 -29.47
C GLY A 498 11.42 -10.20 -30.67
N LEU A 499 11.75 -10.93 -31.73
CA LEU A 499 12.05 -10.40 -33.05
C LEU A 499 11.16 -11.12 -34.06
N SER A 500 10.31 -10.36 -34.76
CA SER A 500 9.41 -10.87 -35.80
C SER A 500 9.57 -10.03 -37.06
N SER A 501 9.98 -10.64 -38.17
CA SER A 501 10.17 -9.96 -39.45
C SER A 501 11.08 -8.72 -39.38
N GLY A 502 12.10 -8.74 -38.52
CA GLY A 502 13.04 -7.62 -38.32
C GLY A 502 12.51 -6.50 -37.42
N GLN A 503 11.29 -6.61 -36.88
CA GLN A 503 10.75 -5.69 -35.88
C GLN A 503 10.78 -6.32 -34.49
N TYR A 504 11.14 -5.52 -33.49
CA TYR A 504 11.07 -5.93 -32.09
C TYR A 504 9.61 -6.06 -31.65
N THR A 505 9.31 -7.09 -30.88
CA THR A 505 8.02 -7.25 -30.21
C THR A 505 8.24 -7.21 -28.72
N ASN A 506 7.42 -6.43 -28.00
CA ASN A 506 7.49 -6.31 -26.55
C ASN A 506 6.19 -6.84 -25.97
N THR A 507 6.29 -7.96 -25.24
CA THR A 507 5.14 -8.68 -24.71
C THR A 507 5.29 -8.80 -23.21
N ILE A 508 4.54 -7.98 -22.47
CA ILE A 508 4.54 -7.99 -21.01
C ILE A 508 3.65 -9.11 -20.50
N GLY A 509 4.23 -10.08 -19.80
CA GLY A 509 3.51 -10.98 -18.93
C GLY A 509 3.15 -10.29 -17.62
N VAL A 510 1.87 -10.28 -17.26
CA VAL A 510 1.39 -9.77 -15.96
C VAL A 510 1.24 -10.94 -15.02
N LEU A 511 2.09 -11.01 -14.00
CA LEU A 511 2.23 -12.14 -13.10
C LEU A 511 1.76 -11.79 -11.70
N GLY A 512 1.17 -12.77 -11.02
CA GLY A 512 0.90 -12.67 -9.59
C GLY A 512 2.19 -12.55 -8.78
N PRO A 513 2.28 -11.64 -7.80
CA PRO A 513 3.51 -11.43 -7.04
C PRO A 513 3.94 -12.62 -6.18
N GLN A 514 3.01 -13.52 -5.85
CA GLN A 514 3.28 -14.71 -5.03
C GLN A 514 3.18 -16.01 -5.83
N SER A 515 2.14 -16.15 -6.66
CA SER A 515 1.89 -17.38 -7.42
C SER A 515 2.75 -17.49 -8.68
N LEU A 516 3.29 -16.36 -9.16
CA LEU A 516 3.90 -16.21 -10.49
C LEU A 516 3.01 -16.69 -11.64
N LYS A 517 1.70 -16.85 -11.41
CA LYS A 517 0.73 -17.22 -12.43
C LYS A 517 0.52 -16.03 -13.37
N THR A 518 0.47 -16.29 -14.67
CA THR A 518 0.13 -15.26 -15.65
C THR A 518 -1.37 -14.96 -15.64
N TYR A 519 -1.70 -13.70 -15.38
CA TYR A 519 -3.09 -13.18 -15.41
C TYR A 519 -3.44 -12.55 -16.75
N ALA A 520 -2.47 -11.93 -17.40
CA ALA A 520 -2.66 -11.30 -18.68
C ALA A 520 -1.35 -11.19 -19.45
N THR A 521 -1.47 -10.86 -20.74
CA THR A 521 -0.34 -10.55 -21.60
C THR A 521 -0.64 -9.25 -22.33
N ILE A 522 0.16 -8.21 -22.09
CA ILE A 522 0.00 -6.90 -22.70
C ILE A 522 1.02 -6.75 -23.83
N LYS A 523 0.55 -6.40 -25.03
CA LYS A 523 1.43 -6.08 -26.16
C LYS A 523 1.78 -4.60 -26.13
N LEU A 524 3.05 -4.28 -25.97
CA LEU A 524 3.53 -2.89 -26.11
C LEU A 524 3.92 -2.60 -27.55
N ASN A 525 3.24 -1.62 -28.15
CA ASN A 525 3.65 -1.01 -29.39
C ASN A 525 4.80 -0.04 -29.12
N ALA A 526 6.02 -0.56 -29.09
CA ALA A 526 7.25 0.17 -28.82
C ALA A 526 8.13 0.23 -30.08
N PRO A 527 8.93 1.31 -30.25
CA PRO A 527 9.79 1.48 -31.41
C PRO A 527 11.02 0.55 -31.43
N GLY A 528 11.45 0.06 -30.27
CA GLY A 528 12.65 -0.77 -30.10
C GLY A 528 12.51 -1.81 -28.96
N PRO A 529 13.59 -2.52 -28.61
CA PRO A 529 13.59 -3.51 -27.54
C PRO A 529 13.54 -2.82 -26.16
N ILE A 530 12.48 -3.07 -25.40
CA ILE A 530 12.33 -2.51 -24.05
C ILE A 530 13.07 -3.40 -23.05
N THR A 531 14.23 -2.93 -22.60
CA THR A 531 15.17 -3.71 -21.78
C THR A 531 15.04 -3.45 -20.28
N ASP A 532 14.25 -2.46 -19.88
CA ASP A 532 13.81 -2.30 -18.51
C ASP A 532 12.43 -1.64 -18.42
N LEU A 533 11.74 -1.83 -17.29
CA LEU A 533 10.39 -1.34 -17.02
C LEU A 533 10.30 -0.70 -15.63
N SER A 534 9.51 0.37 -15.49
CA SER A 534 9.21 0.93 -14.17
C SER A 534 7.99 0.29 -13.51
N GLU A 535 7.70 0.69 -12.28
CA GLU A 535 6.35 0.58 -11.71
C GLU A 535 5.34 1.45 -12.47
N SER A 536 4.10 0.99 -12.58
CA SER A 536 3.01 1.75 -13.22
C SER A 536 2.42 2.79 -12.28
N PHE A 537 1.88 3.87 -12.85
CA PHE A 537 1.22 4.95 -12.12
C PHE A 537 0.08 5.55 -12.95
N ARG A 538 -0.71 6.47 -12.36
CA ARG A 538 -1.90 7.06 -13.01
C ARG A 538 -1.86 8.58 -12.94
N PRO A 539 -1.28 9.28 -13.95
CA PRO A 539 -1.17 10.73 -13.94
C PRO A 539 -2.52 11.43 -14.02
N ASP A 540 -3.53 10.80 -14.62
CA ASP A 540 -4.87 11.39 -14.79
C ASP A 540 -5.65 11.47 -13.47
N LEU A 541 -5.14 10.84 -12.39
CA LEU A 541 -5.65 11.01 -11.04
C LEU A 541 -5.15 12.29 -10.39
N ASN A 542 -4.15 12.98 -10.95
CA ASN A 542 -3.53 14.11 -10.30
C ASN A 542 -4.52 15.24 -9.96
N GLY A 543 -4.22 15.99 -8.90
CA GLY A 543 -5.05 17.06 -8.39
C GLY A 543 -4.23 18.07 -7.62
N SER A 544 -4.70 19.32 -7.61
CA SER A 544 -3.99 20.43 -6.98
C SER A 544 -4.88 21.05 -5.91
N ALA A 545 -4.44 20.91 -4.66
CA ALA A 545 -5.13 21.47 -3.51
C ALA A 545 -5.21 23.00 -3.60
N ALA A 546 -4.15 23.65 -4.13
CA ALA A 546 -4.07 25.09 -4.29
C ALA A 546 -5.08 25.63 -5.32
N SER A 547 -5.23 24.94 -6.45
CA SER A 547 -6.23 25.30 -7.48
C SER A 547 -7.62 24.74 -7.20
N GLY A 548 -7.77 23.89 -6.17
CA GLY A 548 -9.03 23.24 -5.81
C GLY A 548 -9.53 22.29 -6.90
N THR A 549 -8.62 21.66 -7.63
CA THR A 549 -8.91 20.73 -8.73
C THR A 549 -8.49 19.30 -8.38
N GLY A 550 -8.98 18.32 -9.12
CA GLY A 550 -8.69 16.91 -8.94
C GLY A 550 -9.83 16.11 -8.29
N PRO A 551 -9.79 14.77 -8.40
CA PRO A 551 -10.83 13.91 -7.86
C PRO A 551 -10.78 13.86 -6.32
N ALA A 552 -11.89 13.40 -5.75
CA ALA A 552 -11.90 12.85 -4.40
C ALA A 552 -11.63 11.35 -4.52
N LEU A 553 -10.41 10.94 -4.20
CA LEU A 553 -9.93 9.57 -4.33
C LEU A 553 -10.26 8.77 -3.07
N ILE A 554 -10.95 7.64 -3.24
CA ILE A 554 -11.21 6.67 -2.18
C ILE A 554 -10.72 5.31 -2.66
N ASP A 555 -9.69 4.79 -2.00
CA ASP A 555 -9.14 3.47 -2.23
C ASP A 555 -9.44 2.58 -1.02
N VAL A 556 -10.05 1.42 -1.27
CA VAL A 556 -10.38 0.45 -0.24
C VAL A 556 -9.80 -0.91 -0.60
N GLN A 557 -8.97 -1.41 0.30
CA GLN A 557 -8.43 -2.77 0.24
C GLN A 557 -9.32 -3.71 1.07
N GLY A 558 -10.06 -4.58 0.41
CA GLY A 558 -11.05 -5.49 0.98
C GLY A 558 -12.47 -5.14 0.53
N ASP A 559 -13.49 -5.48 1.32
CA ASP A 559 -14.89 -5.26 0.96
C ASP A 559 -15.43 -3.90 1.43
N ILE A 560 -16.38 -3.35 0.67
CA ILE A 560 -17.23 -2.23 1.10
C ILE A 560 -18.67 -2.72 1.29
N GLN A 561 -19.11 -2.73 2.56
CA GLN A 561 -20.50 -3.04 2.89
C GLN A 561 -21.47 -1.98 2.35
N SER A 562 -21.12 -0.69 2.43
CA SER A 562 -21.89 0.35 1.75
C SER A 562 -21.17 1.70 1.65
N LEU A 563 -21.34 2.36 0.52
CA LEU A 563 -21.11 3.79 0.33
C LEU A 563 -22.44 4.55 0.42
N ARG A 564 -22.53 5.51 1.35
CA ARG A 564 -23.75 6.29 1.60
C ARG A 564 -23.47 7.79 1.62
N GLY A 565 -24.32 8.55 0.94
CA GLY A 565 -24.23 10.01 0.90
C GLY A 565 -25.45 10.68 0.30
N LEU A 566 -25.44 12.01 0.27
CA LEU A 566 -26.44 12.84 -0.41
C LEU A 566 -26.02 13.12 -1.86
N SER A 567 -24.74 13.43 -2.08
CA SER A 567 -24.21 13.69 -3.41
C SER A 567 -22.76 13.23 -3.53
N ALA A 568 -22.39 12.77 -4.73
CA ALA A 568 -21.00 12.52 -5.10
C ALA A 568 -20.71 13.10 -6.47
N ASN A 569 -19.82 14.08 -6.53
CA ASN A 569 -19.27 14.66 -7.75
C ASN A 569 -17.75 14.46 -7.75
N GLY A 570 -17.16 14.06 -8.87
CA GLY A 570 -15.70 13.92 -8.96
C GLY A 570 -15.13 12.80 -8.08
N LEU A 571 -15.92 11.77 -7.76
CA LEU A 571 -15.46 10.62 -6.97
C LEU A 571 -14.70 9.64 -7.87
N VAL A 572 -13.51 9.24 -7.45
CA VAL A 572 -12.83 8.05 -7.96
C VAL A 572 -12.78 7.04 -6.82
N LEU A 573 -13.56 5.96 -6.93
CA LEU A 573 -13.57 4.89 -5.94
C LEU A 573 -13.00 3.62 -6.54
N ASN A 574 -11.90 3.13 -5.96
CA ASN A 574 -11.33 1.82 -6.26
C ASN A 574 -11.56 0.92 -5.04
N ASP A 575 -12.35 -0.14 -5.23
CA ASP A 575 -12.59 -1.17 -4.24
C ASP A 575 -11.95 -2.47 -4.73
N THR A 576 -10.98 -3.01 -3.98
CA THR A 576 -10.31 -4.23 -4.44
C THR A 576 -11.22 -5.44 -4.33
N GLY A 577 -12.17 -5.45 -3.38
CA GLY A 577 -13.10 -6.56 -3.13
C GLY A 577 -14.54 -6.26 -3.56
N TYR A 578 -15.49 -6.75 -2.75
CA TYR A 578 -16.92 -6.64 -3.03
C TYR A 578 -17.52 -5.30 -2.55
N LEU A 579 -18.05 -4.52 -3.50
CA LEU A 579 -18.82 -3.31 -3.22
C LEU A 579 -20.31 -3.63 -3.15
N ASN A 580 -20.82 -3.93 -1.97
CA ASN A 580 -22.20 -4.39 -1.79
C ASN A 580 -23.26 -3.34 -2.17
N LEU A 581 -23.14 -2.09 -1.71
CA LEU A 581 -24.17 -1.08 -1.90
C LEU A 581 -23.61 0.33 -2.14
N ILE A 582 -24.00 0.93 -3.27
CA ILE A 582 -23.84 2.35 -3.54
C ILE A 582 -25.20 3.04 -3.37
N ARG A 583 -25.30 3.96 -2.41
CA ARG A 583 -26.51 4.76 -2.13
C ARG A 583 -26.16 6.23 -1.96
N THR A 584 -26.18 6.97 -3.07
CA THR A 584 -26.12 8.43 -3.08
C THR A 584 -27.43 9.02 -3.60
N GLY A 585 -27.73 10.27 -3.28
CA GLY A 585 -28.85 10.98 -3.92
C GLY A 585 -28.53 11.32 -5.38
N THR A 586 -27.33 11.83 -5.63
CA THR A 586 -26.77 12.09 -6.98
C THR A 586 -25.36 11.51 -7.12
N LEU A 587 -24.97 11.16 -8.35
CA LEU A 587 -23.64 10.71 -8.71
C LEU A 587 -23.24 11.33 -10.05
N THR A 588 -22.20 12.17 -10.07
CA THR A 588 -21.79 12.90 -11.27
C THR A 588 -20.29 12.91 -11.46
N ASN A 589 -19.82 12.88 -12.71
CA ASN A 589 -18.39 12.95 -13.05
C ASN A 589 -17.54 11.99 -12.19
N SER A 590 -17.96 10.73 -12.07
CA SER A 590 -17.39 9.80 -11.08
C SER A 590 -17.08 8.45 -11.70
N THR A 591 -15.99 7.84 -11.26
CA THR A 591 -15.58 6.49 -11.62
C THR A 591 -15.60 5.60 -10.39
N ILE A 592 -16.24 4.44 -10.50
CA ILE A 592 -16.30 3.44 -9.44
C ILE A 592 -15.94 2.08 -10.01
N VAL A 593 -14.95 1.43 -9.41
CA VAL A 593 -14.49 0.08 -9.77
C VAL A 593 -14.60 -0.82 -8.55
N ALA A 594 -15.16 -2.03 -8.73
CA ALA A 594 -15.17 -3.06 -7.69
C ALA A 594 -15.22 -4.48 -8.28
N GLN A 595 -14.97 -5.50 -7.46
CA GLN A 595 -14.78 -6.88 -7.90
C GLN A 595 -15.65 -7.90 -7.13
N PRO A 596 -16.99 -7.89 -7.23
CA PRO A 596 -17.84 -7.07 -8.10
C PRO A 596 -18.57 -5.90 -7.39
N ILE A 597 -19.34 -5.13 -8.16
CA ILE A 597 -20.39 -4.24 -7.64
C ILE A 597 -21.70 -5.02 -7.41
N GLY A 598 -22.15 -5.07 -6.16
CA GLY A 598 -23.40 -5.69 -5.71
C GLY A 598 -24.65 -4.95 -6.17
N HIS A 599 -24.90 -3.77 -5.62
CA HIS A 599 -26.12 -2.98 -5.85
C HIS A 599 -25.85 -1.47 -6.00
N VAL A 600 -26.53 -0.84 -6.96
CA VAL A 600 -26.49 0.62 -7.16
C VAL A 600 -27.90 1.19 -7.01
N LYS A 601 -28.17 1.82 -5.86
CA LYS A 601 -29.49 2.38 -5.52
C LYS A 601 -29.68 3.83 -5.99
N THR A 602 -28.60 4.52 -6.38
CA THR A 602 -28.70 5.85 -7.00
C THR A 602 -29.45 5.72 -8.33
N SER A 603 -30.56 6.44 -8.51
CA SER A 603 -31.39 6.36 -9.73
C SER A 603 -30.58 6.71 -10.99
N PRO A 604 -30.76 6.02 -12.15
CA PRO A 604 -30.09 6.38 -13.40
C PRO A 604 -30.28 7.84 -13.81
N ALA A 605 -31.45 8.44 -13.57
CA ALA A 605 -31.72 9.86 -13.86
C ALA A 605 -30.84 10.83 -13.04
N ASN A 606 -30.30 10.36 -11.91
CA ASN A 606 -29.41 11.10 -11.03
C ASN A 606 -27.93 10.77 -11.25
N ARG A 607 -27.62 9.98 -12.30
CA ARG A 607 -26.25 9.66 -12.73
C ARG A 607 -25.93 10.48 -13.98
N LYS A 608 -24.86 11.29 -13.95
CA LYS A 608 -24.39 12.05 -15.12
C LYS A 608 -22.88 11.91 -15.28
N ASN A 609 -22.42 11.45 -16.45
CA ASN A 609 -21.00 11.22 -16.71
C ASN A 609 -20.37 10.31 -15.64
N VAL A 610 -20.92 9.10 -15.49
CA VAL A 610 -20.53 8.14 -14.45
C VAL A 610 -20.08 6.87 -15.11
N THR A 611 -18.90 6.38 -14.71
CA THR A 611 -18.34 5.10 -15.12
C THR A 611 -18.43 4.14 -13.93
N LEU A 612 -19.16 3.04 -14.10
CA LEU A 612 -19.24 1.97 -13.10
C LEU A 612 -18.64 0.71 -13.73
N ILE A 613 -17.54 0.21 -13.18
CA ILE A 613 -16.82 -0.95 -13.70
C ILE A 613 -16.90 -2.07 -12.66
N SER A 614 -17.28 -3.25 -13.10
CA SER A 614 -17.39 -4.42 -12.23
C SER A 614 -16.79 -5.63 -12.92
N THR A 615 -16.23 -6.56 -12.15
CA THR A 615 -15.96 -7.92 -12.65
C THR A 615 -17.27 -8.50 -13.21
N SER A 616 -17.16 -9.19 -14.36
CA SER A 616 -18.27 -9.92 -14.97
C SER A 616 -18.57 -11.18 -14.18
N ASN A 617 -19.42 -11.08 -13.16
CA ASN A 617 -19.80 -12.23 -12.31
C ASN A 617 -21.09 -12.90 -12.80
N ARG A 618 -21.54 -12.67 -14.04
CA ARG A 618 -22.66 -13.41 -14.65
C ARG A 618 -22.35 -13.72 -16.11
N ASP A 619 -22.70 -14.92 -16.55
CA ASP A 619 -22.65 -15.31 -17.96
C ASP A 619 -23.79 -14.68 -18.79
N TYR A 620 -24.73 -13.94 -18.15
CA TYR A 620 -25.92 -13.40 -18.81
C TYR A 620 -26.35 -12.02 -18.26
N GLY A 621 -26.66 -11.09 -19.18
CA GLY A 621 -27.40 -9.84 -18.96
C GLY A 621 -26.58 -8.54 -18.92
N THR A 622 -27.22 -7.39 -19.21
CA THR A 622 -26.67 -6.05 -19.00
C THR A 622 -27.15 -5.49 -17.65
N ARG A 623 -26.28 -4.86 -16.87
CA ARG A 623 -26.65 -4.13 -15.64
C ARG A 623 -26.74 -2.66 -15.98
N GLY A 624 -27.96 -2.14 -16.19
CA GLY A 624 -28.22 -0.77 -16.67
C GLY A 624 -27.24 0.30 -16.11
N GLY A 625 -26.30 0.73 -16.96
CA GLY A 625 -25.28 1.73 -16.65
C GLY A 625 -24.02 1.23 -15.91
N VAL A 626 -23.76 -0.09 -15.89
CA VAL A 626 -22.54 -0.72 -15.35
C VAL A 626 -21.83 -1.50 -16.46
N THR A 627 -20.57 -1.16 -16.68
CA THR A 627 -19.66 -1.87 -17.58
C THR A 627 -19.14 -3.11 -16.88
N LEU A 628 -19.39 -4.28 -17.48
CA LEU A 628 -18.89 -5.56 -16.97
C LEU A 628 -17.61 -5.92 -17.73
N VAL A 629 -16.52 -6.12 -16.99
CA VAL A 629 -15.23 -6.50 -17.55
C VAL A 629 -14.92 -7.93 -17.14
N LYS A 630 -14.77 -8.81 -18.14
CA LYS A 630 -14.35 -10.19 -17.94
C LYS A 630 -12.89 -10.19 -17.47
N ASN A 631 -12.60 -10.95 -16.41
CA ASN A 631 -11.28 -11.03 -15.81
C ASN A 631 -10.71 -9.63 -15.45
N LEU A 632 -11.57 -8.73 -14.96
CA LEU A 632 -11.09 -7.45 -14.40
C LEU A 632 -10.01 -7.77 -13.36
N ARG A 633 -8.83 -7.19 -13.58
CA ARG A 633 -7.70 -7.33 -12.68
C ARG A 633 -7.86 -6.38 -11.50
N GLN A 634 -7.20 -6.71 -10.39
CA GLN A 634 -7.09 -5.79 -9.29
C GLN A 634 -6.34 -4.53 -9.73
N ILE A 635 -7.03 -3.40 -9.60
CA ILE A 635 -6.41 -2.09 -9.75
C ILE A 635 -5.71 -1.79 -8.42
N GLY A 636 -4.43 -1.46 -8.52
CA GLY A 636 -3.56 -1.29 -7.38
C GLY A 636 -4.06 -0.16 -6.50
N PRO A 637 -3.67 -0.12 -5.21
CA PRO A 637 -4.03 0.99 -4.36
C PRO A 637 -3.68 2.33 -5.00
N LEU A 638 -4.69 3.18 -5.17
CA LEU A 638 -4.56 4.41 -5.92
C LEU A 638 -3.91 5.50 -5.08
N SER A 639 -3.01 6.25 -5.71
CA SER A 639 -2.40 7.44 -5.11
C SER A 639 -2.15 8.56 -6.10
N PHE A 640 -2.19 9.79 -5.59
CA PHE A 640 -1.88 10.97 -6.39
C PHE A 640 -0.40 11.02 -6.76
N THR A 641 -0.12 11.58 -7.94
CA THR A 641 1.25 11.91 -8.35
C THR A 641 1.78 13.17 -7.66
N ASN A 642 0.89 14.06 -7.19
CA ASN A 642 1.17 15.31 -6.49
C ASN A 642 2.16 16.20 -7.26
N ASP A 643 1.88 16.45 -8.54
CA ASP A 643 2.70 17.34 -9.37
C ASP A 643 2.52 18.80 -8.92
N PRO A 644 3.55 19.46 -8.37
CA PRO A 644 3.47 20.83 -7.88
C PRO A 644 3.27 21.86 -9.00
N THR A 645 3.42 21.46 -10.27
CA THR A 645 3.25 22.33 -11.44
C THR A 645 1.84 22.31 -12.04
N SER A 646 0.92 21.53 -11.43
CA SER A 646 -0.47 21.34 -11.90
C SER A 646 -1.54 22.22 -11.26
#